data_AF-A0A244E3C5-F1
#
_entry.id   AF-A0A244E3C5-F1
#
_cell.length_a   1.000
_cell.length_b   1.000
_cell.length_c   1.000
_cell.angle_alpha   90.00
_cell.angle_beta   90.00
_cell.angle_gamma   90.00
#
_symmetry.space_group_name_H-M   'P 1'
#
loop_
_entity.id
_entity.type
_entity.pdbx_description
1 polymer ?
#
loop_
_entity_poly.entity_id
_entity_poly.type
_entity_poly.pdbx_seq_one_letter_code
_entity_poly.pdbx_strand_id
1 'polypeptide(L)'
;MSGQRERSFNIGGPRAPEGNPEARIRTDQAQAVAAQVQGQGSALGAIGSALSGFFGTAAKTAQQISEIEHHEDLVEIERQNQARAQQGLADQAQGKTRDTELSKYQAYKGAYDTAVADSTANALAQDLAVKLRDVPNDGSVDPKQFATDYLKDQIGPGTGDAAVDGRMVWAAKQRADALVAQKREIVAQTAESNIAQTITNDITGKMLSQKGVTTGQTDAWHGQFLSLAKGNILAADKMFEAALGNAIQNDGHAMSTLAALRESGYAQRNPDSYLRLTEKAFHQTNRIKSFKAGEEVQGLNGSYTARAAEYHNAGLVMPAEEYLGFMHKAKVIDSNHGVGQDAFPWLKNGAFKEAMQKKAKVNTILNTLLGQHATPDLRQSVNEAGVEVSAEIKGNYVAASAEWVKMNQSRFPNLNRTATAAGLPQPLADVESAKEYGRMLASPKEQQAFAYQVDDTTKGIITAGLMGSDVGETIKAVHLLNEVSNGPNADLMLKGLLGDKEQARFDVIRRMAATRDIETAVRATVSDKDVEDEMAKEQSSGYVNFPKLLKDPERKSTEIDNDIQARAGERLKERIGRDDWFGELNTNISGAALKSLNLSIADHLREQARTLKGGTKPDLNAAIDFAVKKTAQSFVPLAIQGNTMSLVRDPYGGRGRTPDNPVARHNGVAVYSGARMIVGGKIEDPLETFMKTDRKAIHVALPGFLGDHVTGPGDWDRFTGNAESIYLLPPDAKTGLHPVMKPGGEPLMLMPGTKVVFRDSKGKAEEVEIPRDRKAAADLLSAKLPKGFFPLEGAGGVFRVQYGYRLRVSGEELFAALLKDREDAIANIKTPTRPVQFETKPIVRERWKGLEKR
;
A
#
# COMPACT_ATOMS: atom_id res chain seq x y z
N MET A 1 69.76 27.16 50.93
CA MET A 1 68.76 27.55 49.93
C MET A 1 68.08 26.28 49.39
N SER A 2 66.94 25.76 49.86
CA SER A 2 66.12 25.90 51.09
C SER A 2 64.74 25.28 50.77
N GLY A 3 64.08 24.41 51.52
CA GLY A 3 64.37 23.57 52.71
C GLY A 3 63.18 22.58 52.83
N GLN A 4 63.38 21.28 53.09
CA GLN A 4 63.54 20.62 54.39
C GLN A 4 62.22 20.35 55.17
N ARG A 5 62.13 19.15 55.77
CA ARG A 5 61.11 18.57 56.69
C ARG A 5 59.94 17.86 55.97
N GLU A 6 59.64 16.58 56.21
CA GLU A 6 59.37 15.82 57.45
C GLU A 6 58.12 16.29 58.24
N ARG A 7 57.12 15.41 58.38
CA ARG A 7 56.81 14.70 59.64
C ARG A 7 55.55 13.82 59.55
N SER A 8 55.53 12.77 60.36
CA SER A 8 54.36 11.99 60.76
C SER A 8 53.50 12.74 61.79
N PHE A 9 52.21 12.38 61.95
CA PHE A 9 51.58 11.90 63.22
C PHE A 9 50.03 11.89 63.16
N ASN A 10 49.49 10.67 63.25
CA ASN A 10 48.41 10.14 64.10
C ASN A 10 47.38 11.04 64.87
N ILE A 11 46.20 10.44 65.11
CA ILE A 11 45.15 10.74 66.13
C ILE A 11 44.14 11.87 65.78
N GLY A 12 42.85 11.65 66.12
CA GLY A 12 41.72 12.53 65.80
C GLY A 12 41.04 13.21 67.01
N GLY A 13 39.92 13.89 66.74
CA GLY A 13 39.18 14.77 67.66
C GLY A 13 39.43 16.25 67.34
N PRO A 14 38.41 17.15 67.41
CA PRO A 14 37.59 17.31 68.61
C PRO A 14 36.04 17.36 68.40
N ARG A 15 35.32 17.51 69.51
CA ARG A 15 33.85 17.61 69.65
C ARG A 15 33.32 19.06 69.50
N ALA A 16 32.11 19.17 68.91
CA ALA A 16 30.96 20.02 69.29
C ALA A 16 31.14 21.57 69.29
N PRO A 17 30.08 22.41 69.15
CA PRO A 17 28.83 22.37 69.95
C PRO A 17 27.48 22.47 69.18
N GLU A 18 26.40 22.06 69.88
CA GLU A 18 25.02 22.63 69.98
C GLU A 18 24.27 23.15 68.71
N GLY A 19 22.98 22.86 68.46
CA GLY A 19 21.97 22.08 69.21
C GLY A 19 20.64 21.90 68.43
N ASN A 20 19.78 20.98 68.90
CA ASN A 20 18.44 20.58 68.36
C ASN A 20 17.34 21.65 68.64
N PRO A 21 16.05 21.56 68.19
CA PRO A 21 15.32 20.54 67.39
C PRO A 21 14.60 21.15 66.15
N GLU A 22 13.65 20.54 65.40
CA GLU A 22 12.99 19.21 65.40
C GLU A 22 12.77 18.75 63.93
N ALA A 23 12.90 17.45 63.65
CA ALA A 23 12.14 16.78 62.58
C ALA A 23 12.12 15.27 62.86
N ARG A 24 10.92 14.69 62.95
CA ARG A 24 10.72 13.30 63.42
C ARG A 24 11.22 12.27 62.41
N ILE A 25 12.19 11.46 62.84
CA ILE A 25 12.50 10.20 62.15
C ILE A 25 11.34 9.23 62.43
N ARG A 26 10.49 8.97 61.43
CA ARG A 26 9.84 7.67 61.32
C ARG A 26 10.87 6.72 60.73
N THR A 27 11.19 5.66 61.47
CA THR A 27 11.91 4.50 60.96
C THR A 27 10.99 3.72 60.04
N ASP A 28 11.07 3.95 58.73
CA ASP A 28 10.56 2.99 57.76
C ASP A 28 11.52 1.80 57.70
N GLN A 29 10.94 0.60 57.74
CA GLN A 29 11.66 -0.65 57.94
C GLN A 29 12.57 -0.97 56.75
N ALA A 30 13.71 -1.62 57.03
CA ALA A 30 14.55 -2.20 55.99
C ALA A 30 13.75 -3.28 55.24
N GLN A 31 13.43 -3.04 53.96
CA GLN A 31 12.85 -4.07 53.11
C GLN A 31 13.88 -5.18 52.90
N ALA A 32 13.51 -6.40 53.25
CA ALA A 32 14.35 -7.58 53.06
C ALA A 32 14.54 -7.86 51.57
N VAL A 33 15.78 -7.82 51.11
CA VAL A 33 16.16 -8.29 49.78
C VAL A 33 16.32 -9.80 49.85
N ALA A 34 15.42 -10.55 49.21
CA ALA A 34 15.51 -12.01 49.16
C ALA A 34 16.79 -12.46 48.43
N ALA A 35 17.55 -13.37 49.04
CA ALA A 35 18.76 -13.91 48.45
C ALA A 35 18.44 -14.90 47.32
N GLN A 36 19.24 -14.86 46.25
CA GLN A 36 19.06 -15.67 45.05
C GLN A 36 19.39 -17.16 45.33
N VAL A 37 18.37 -18.01 45.49
CA VAL A 37 18.57 -19.44 45.76
C VAL A 37 18.79 -20.22 44.47
N GLN A 38 20.00 -20.75 44.29
CA GLN A 38 20.38 -21.60 43.16
C GLN A 38 20.78 -23.01 43.63
N GLY A 39 19.79 -23.90 43.77
CA GLY A 39 19.98 -25.36 43.74
C GLY A 39 20.39 -26.11 45.03
N GLN A 40 19.76 -27.28 45.20
CA GLN A 40 20.09 -28.39 46.13
C GLN A 40 19.90 -28.17 47.65
N GLY A 41 19.10 -29.04 48.29
CA GLY A 41 18.87 -28.99 49.74
C GLY A 41 17.95 -30.07 50.34
N SER A 42 17.78 -31.25 49.71
CA SER A 42 16.79 -32.27 50.12
C SER A 42 17.19 -33.13 51.34
N ALA A 43 17.95 -32.59 52.30
CA ALA A 43 18.63 -33.38 53.34
C ALA A 43 18.41 -32.94 54.81
N LEU A 44 17.82 -31.78 55.08
CA LEU A 44 17.66 -31.26 56.46
C LEU A 44 16.29 -31.53 57.10
N GLY A 45 15.30 -32.00 56.34
CA GLY A 45 13.94 -32.25 56.84
C GLY A 45 13.76 -33.45 57.78
N ALA A 46 14.80 -34.26 58.00
CA ALA A 46 14.68 -35.54 58.69
C ALA A 46 14.99 -35.52 60.21
N ILE A 47 15.60 -34.44 60.74
CA ILE A 47 16.11 -34.41 62.13
C ILE A 47 15.31 -33.49 63.06
N GLY A 48 14.60 -32.48 62.54
CA GLY A 48 13.74 -31.59 63.36
C GLY A 48 12.43 -32.24 63.87
N SER A 49 12.04 -33.37 63.30
CA SER A 49 10.70 -33.95 63.44
C SER A 49 10.42 -34.62 64.79
N ALA A 50 11.46 -34.94 65.57
CA ALA A 50 11.35 -35.83 66.74
C ALA A 50 11.21 -35.15 68.11
N LEU A 51 11.44 -33.83 68.23
CA LEU A 51 11.53 -33.13 69.54
C LEU A 51 10.61 -31.90 69.71
N SER A 52 9.83 -31.52 68.69
CA SER A 52 8.92 -30.34 68.74
C SER A 52 7.50 -30.65 69.26
N GLY A 53 7.23 -31.91 69.62
CA GLY A 53 5.87 -32.48 69.69
C GLY A 53 4.93 -32.04 70.82
N PHE A 54 5.39 -31.32 71.87
CA PHE A 54 4.56 -31.07 73.07
C PHE A 54 4.43 -29.61 73.56
N PHE A 55 5.28 -28.69 73.12
CA PHE A 55 5.14 -27.25 73.44
C PHE A 55 5.04 -26.36 72.19
N GLY A 56 4.92 -26.97 71.00
CA GLY A 56 4.93 -26.24 69.74
C GLY A 56 3.65 -25.47 69.42
N THR A 57 2.45 -25.95 69.80
CA THR A 57 1.22 -25.60 69.07
C THR A 57 0.86 -24.12 69.07
N ALA A 58 1.06 -23.38 70.17
CA ALA A 58 0.76 -21.94 70.21
C ALA A 58 1.84 -21.09 69.52
N ALA A 59 3.12 -21.31 69.86
CA ALA A 59 4.25 -20.60 69.26
C ALA A 59 4.37 -20.87 67.76
N LYS A 60 4.19 -22.14 67.35
CA LYS A 60 4.22 -22.57 65.95
C LYS A 60 3.01 -22.07 65.17
N THR A 61 1.83 -21.90 65.78
CA THR A 61 0.70 -21.25 65.08
C THR A 61 0.94 -19.74 64.91
N ALA A 62 1.44 -19.03 65.94
CA ALA A 62 1.77 -17.61 65.79
C ALA A 62 2.93 -17.38 64.81
N GLN A 63 3.94 -18.25 64.84
CA GLN A 63 5.07 -18.21 63.93
C GLN A 63 4.68 -18.64 62.51
N GLN A 64 3.79 -19.63 62.33
CA GLN A 64 3.23 -19.98 61.03
C GLN A 64 2.32 -18.88 60.49
N ILE A 65 1.52 -18.20 61.32
CA ILE A 65 0.73 -17.03 60.87
C ILE A 65 1.66 -15.91 60.44
N SER A 66 2.70 -15.58 61.23
CA SER A 66 3.67 -14.56 60.84
C SER A 66 4.53 -14.96 59.63
N GLU A 67 4.85 -16.25 59.45
CA GLU A 67 5.54 -16.77 58.26
C GLU A 67 4.62 -16.80 57.04
N ILE A 68 3.31 -17.06 57.21
CA ILE A 68 2.30 -17.00 56.15
C ILE A 68 2.03 -15.54 55.75
N GLU A 69 1.79 -14.63 56.69
CA GLU A 69 1.63 -13.19 56.42
C GLU A 69 2.89 -12.63 55.72
N HIS A 70 4.08 -12.94 56.21
CA HIS A 70 5.34 -12.54 55.56
C HIS A 70 5.52 -13.20 54.18
N HIS A 71 5.03 -14.43 53.96
CA HIS A 71 5.06 -15.08 52.65
C HIS A 71 4.01 -14.50 51.69
N GLU A 72 2.84 -14.09 52.17
CA GLU A 72 1.81 -13.39 51.40
C GLU A 72 2.27 -11.99 51.00
N ASP A 73 2.89 -11.24 51.92
CA ASP A 73 3.55 -9.95 51.65
C ASP A 73 4.67 -10.09 50.62
N LEU A 74 5.54 -11.12 50.75
CA LEU A 74 6.58 -11.41 49.76
C LEU A 74 5.99 -11.74 48.39
N VAL A 75 4.93 -12.56 48.32
CA VAL A 75 4.26 -12.92 47.06
C VAL A 75 3.59 -11.71 46.42
N GLU A 76 2.98 -10.81 47.19
CA GLU A 76 2.39 -9.58 46.66
C GLU A 76 3.48 -8.59 46.20
N ILE A 77 4.61 -8.48 46.91
CA ILE A 77 5.79 -7.73 46.45
C ILE A 77 6.36 -8.31 45.16
N GLU A 78 6.48 -9.64 45.04
CA GLU A 78 6.90 -10.31 43.81
C GLU A 78 5.92 -10.06 42.67
N ARG A 79 4.60 -10.16 42.91
CA ARG A 79 3.56 -9.89 41.92
C ARG A 79 3.59 -8.44 41.43
N GLN A 80 3.79 -7.49 42.34
CA GLN A 80 3.96 -6.07 42.00
C GLN A 80 5.27 -5.81 41.23
N ASN A 81 6.36 -6.48 41.58
CA ASN A 81 7.62 -6.38 40.85
C ASN A 81 7.53 -7.01 39.44
N GLN A 82 6.85 -8.15 39.29
CA GLN A 82 6.57 -8.75 37.99
C GLN A 82 5.68 -7.85 37.11
N ALA A 83 4.60 -7.29 37.67
CA ALA A 83 3.74 -6.35 36.95
C ALA A 83 4.51 -5.09 36.51
N ARG A 84 5.35 -4.52 37.39
CA ARG A 84 6.23 -3.40 37.06
C ARG A 84 7.28 -3.75 36.00
N ALA A 85 7.85 -4.95 36.04
CA ALA A 85 8.78 -5.42 35.00
C ALA A 85 8.08 -5.57 33.64
N GLN A 86 6.89 -6.17 33.61
CA GLN A 86 6.05 -6.27 32.40
C GLN A 86 5.68 -4.89 31.84
N GLN A 87 5.36 -3.93 32.70
CA GLN A 87 5.09 -2.55 32.31
C GLN A 87 6.33 -1.89 31.68
N GLY A 88 7.52 -2.09 32.25
CA GLY A 88 8.79 -1.60 31.67
C GLY A 88 9.09 -2.18 30.28
N LEU A 89 8.82 -3.48 30.08
CA LEU A 89 8.92 -4.11 28.75
C LEU A 89 7.89 -3.52 27.77
N ALA A 90 6.65 -3.31 28.21
CA ALA A 90 5.57 -2.80 27.38
C ALA A 90 5.78 -1.32 26.97
N ASP A 91 6.28 -0.48 27.87
CA ASP A 91 6.59 0.92 27.57
C ASP A 91 7.73 1.05 26.56
N GLN A 92 8.78 0.23 26.68
CA GLN A 92 9.86 0.16 25.68
C GLN A 92 9.35 -0.33 24.32
N ALA A 93 8.53 -1.39 24.30
CA ALA A 93 7.93 -1.92 23.08
C ALA A 93 6.96 -0.93 22.39
N GLN A 94 6.38 -0.01 23.16
CA GLN A 94 5.56 1.10 22.67
C GLN A 94 6.37 2.35 22.29
N GLY A 95 7.70 2.32 22.41
CA GLY A 95 8.60 3.42 22.07
C GLY A 95 8.49 4.64 23.00
N LYS A 96 7.91 4.49 24.20
CA LYS A 96 7.85 5.57 25.18
C LYS A 96 9.20 5.76 25.84
N THR A 97 9.54 7.00 26.20
CA THR A 97 10.67 7.29 27.10
C THR A 97 10.43 6.73 28.49
N ARG A 98 11.48 6.24 29.15
CA ARG A 98 11.44 5.66 30.52
C ARG A 98 10.72 6.60 31.50
N ASP A 99 9.65 6.10 32.12
CA ASP A 99 8.85 6.86 33.08
C ASP A 99 9.70 7.21 34.33
N THR A 100 9.78 8.51 34.65
CA THR A 100 10.56 9.04 35.77
C THR A 100 9.99 8.66 37.14
N GLU A 101 8.67 8.52 37.28
CA GLU A 101 8.04 8.12 38.54
C GLU A 101 8.15 6.62 38.81
N LEU A 102 8.19 5.80 37.75
CA LEU A 102 8.38 4.36 37.84
C LEU A 102 9.85 3.94 37.89
N SER A 103 10.77 4.79 37.40
CA SER A 103 12.23 4.59 37.46
C SER A 103 12.80 4.36 38.88
N LYS A 104 12.07 4.75 39.93
CA LYS A 104 12.43 4.45 41.33
C LYS A 104 12.30 2.97 41.71
N TYR A 105 11.51 2.19 40.97
CA TYR A 105 11.37 0.76 41.19
C TYR A 105 12.37 -0.02 40.33
N GLN A 106 13.31 -0.73 40.98
CA GLN A 106 14.38 -1.47 40.30
C GLN A 106 13.85 -2.49 39.28
N ALA A 107 12.69 -3.13 39.54
CA ALA A 107 12.08 -4.08 38.62
C ALA A 107 11.59 -3.42 37.31
N TYR A 108 10.99 -2.23 37.37
CA TYR A 108 10.60 -1.46 36.17
C TYR A 108 11.84 -0.96 35.43
N LYS A 109 12.74 -0.26 36.15
CA LYS A 109 13.97 0.30 35.57
C LYS A 109 14.80 -0.79 34.89
N GLY A 110 15.09 -1.88 35.60
CA GLY A 110 15.90 -2.98 35.10
C GLY A 110 15.29 -3.69 33.89
N ALA A 111 13.96 -3.88 33.85
CA ALA A 111 13.29 -4.50 32.71
C ALA A 111 13.27 -3.57 31.47
N TYR A 112 12.97 -2.28 31.66
CA TYR A 112 13.01 -1.28 30.59
C TYR A 112 14.43 -1.14 30.01
N ASP A 113 15.42 -0.95 30.87
CA ASP A 113 16.83 -0.77 30.50
C ASP A 113 17.39 -2.03 29.80
N THR A 114 16.96 -3.21 30.25
CA THR A 114 17.21 -4.50 29.57
C THR A 114 16.63 -4.52 28.17
N ALA A 115 15.35 -4.15 28.00
CA ALA A 115 14.70 -4.17 26.69
C ALA A 115 15.33 -3.17 25.72
N VAL A 116 15.74 -1.98 26.19
CA VAL A 116 16.50 -1.02 25.38
C VAL A 116 17.84 -1.63 24.94
N ALA A 117 18.64 -2.15 25.87
CA ALA A 117 19.93 -2.75 25.54
C ALA A 117 19.81 -3.93 24.56
N ASP A 118 18.86 -4.84 24.79
CA ASP A 118 18.64 -6.03 23.97
C ASP A 118 18.05 -5.69 22.58
N SER A 119 17.22 -4.64 22.49
CA SER A 119 16.66 -4.09 21.24
C SER A 119 17.73 -3.40 20.39
N THR A 120 18.52 -2.50 20.97
CA THR A 120 19.64 -1.85 20.26
C THR A 120 20.69 -2.87 19.82
N ALA A 121 21.02 -3.85 20.67
CA ALA A 121 21.90 -4.96 20.30
C ALA A 121 21.31 -5.89 19.23
N ASN A 122 19.99 -5.93 19.04
CA ASN A 122 19.35 -6.67 17.93
C ASN A 122 19.48 -5.89 16.62
N ALA A 123 19.23 -4.58 16.64
CA ALA A 123 19.41 -3.72 15.47
C ALA A 123 20.86 -3.74 14.97
N LEU A 124 21.83 -3.55 15.88
CA LEU A 124 23.26 -3.64 15.58
C LEU A 124 23.66 -5.01 15.02
N ALA A 125 23.09 -6.11 15.53
CA ALA A 125 23.37 -7.45 15.03
C ALA A 125 22.75 -7.71 13.65
N GLN A 126 21.57 -7.16 13.36
CA GLN A 126 20.93 -7.25 12.04
C GLN A 126 21.71 -6.48 10.97
N ASP A 127 22.14 -5.25 11.27
CA ASP A 127 22.94 -4.45 10.34
C ASP A 127 24.35 -5.08 10.15
N LEU A 128 24.99 -5.52 11.24
CA LEU A 128 26.23 -6.30 11.17
C LEU A 128 26.08 -7.58 10.31
N ALA A 129 24.93 -8.27 10.36
CA ALA A 129 24.69 -9.44 9.50
C ALA A 129 24.63 -9.07 8.00
N VAL A 130 24.06 -7.91 7.66
CA VAL A 130 24.12 -7.37 6.29
C VAL A 130 25.56 -7.04 5.91
N LYS A 131 26.29 -6.30 6.75
CA LYS A 131 27.69 -5.90 6.45
C LYS A 131 28.65 -7.11 6.37
N LEU A 132 28.49 -8.12 7.24
CA LEU A 132 29.25 -9.37 7.18
C LEU A 132 28.93 -10.21 5.93
N ARG A 133 27.75 -10.05 5.32
CA ARG A 133 27.45 -10.67 4.03
C ARG A 133 28.34 -10.11 2.93
N ASP A 134 28.53 -8.79 2.93
CA ASP A 134 29.30 -8.03 1.93
C ASP A 134 30.82 -8.21 2.04
N VAL A 135 31.33 -8.65 3.21
CA VAL A 135 32.76 -9.01 3.38
C VAL A 135 33.14 -10.13 2.39
N PRO A 136 34.25 -10.02 1.63
CA PRO A 136 34.69 -11.06 0.71
C PRO A 136 34.84 -12.45 1.36
N ASN A 137 34.46 -13.50 0.64
CA ASN A 137 34.61 -14.89 1.08
C ASN A 137 36.04 -15.46 0.84
N ASP A 138 36.95 -14.65 0.31
CA ASP A 138 38.31 -15.07 -0.09
C ASP A 138 39.35 -15.06 1.04
N GLY A 139 38.98 -14.58 2.22
CA GLY A 139 39.87 -14.47 3.39
C GLY A 139 40.75 -13.21 3.41
N SER A 140 40.55 -12.26 2.49
CA SER A 140 41.27 -10.98 2.46
C SER A 140 41.02 -10.08 3.69
N VAL A 141 39.90 -10.30 4.39
CA VAL A 141 39.48 -9.58 5.60
C VAL A 141 39.07 -10.59 6.67
N ASP A 142 39.59 -10.49 7.90
CA ASP A 142 39.12 -11.32 9.01
C ASP A 142 37.70 -10.87 9.44
N PRO A 143 36.67 -11.72 9.33
CA PRO A 143 35.31 -11.37 9.75
C PRO A 143 35.22 -10.95 11.21
N LYS A 144 36.10 -11.46 12.09
CA LYS A 144 36.13 -11.09 13.51
C LYS A 144 36.64 -9.69 13.73
N GLN A 145 37.70 -9.29 13.02
CA GLN A 145 38.25 -7.95 13.10
C GLN A 145 37.24 -6.94 12.55
N PHE A 146 36.67 -7.22 11.38
CA PHE A 146 35.61 -6.41 10.78
C PHE A 146 34.42 -6.21 11.72
N ALA A 147 33.87 -7.29 12.30
CA ALA A 147 32.76 -7.20 13.25
C ALA A 147 33.12 -6.43 14.53
N THR A 148 34.35 -6.58 15.01
CA THR A 148 34.83 -5.89 16.22
C THR A 148 34.94 -4.38 15.98
N ASP A 149 35.47 -3.97 14.83
CA ASP A 149 35.65 -2.55 14.52
C ASP A 149 34.32 -1.89 14.11
N TYR A 150 33.45 -2.62 13.42
CA TYR A 150 32.07 -2.18 13.16
C TYR A 150 31.28 -1.91 14.44
N LEU A 151 31.31 -2.83 15.41
CA LEU A 151 30.61 -2.62 16.69
C LEU A 151 31.20 -1.47 17.50
N LYS A 152 32.52 -1.22 17.45
CA LYS A 152 33.12 -0.05 18.12
C LYS A 152 32.65 1.26 17.50
N ASP A 153 32.65 1.34 16.17
CA ASP A 153 32.22 2.53 15.42
C ASP A 153 30.75 2.87 15.71
N GLN A 154 29.86 1.87 15.63
CA GLN A 154 28.42 2.06 15.80
C GLN A 154 27.96 2.25 17.26
N ILE A 155 28.72 1.75 18.26
CA ILE A 155 28.42 1.96 19.68
C ILE A 155 28.96 3.32 20.17
N GLY A 156 30.06 3.81 19.59
CA GLY A 156 30.62 5.12 19.88
C GLY A 156 30.92 5.32 21.38
N PRO A 157 30.63 6.49 21.97
CA PRO A 157 30.85 6.76 23.39
C PRO A 157 29.80 6.14 24.33
N GLY A 158 28.81 5.39 23.81
CA GLY A 158 27.71 4.80 24.59
C GLY A 158 26.53 5.76 24.86
N THR A 159 25.53 5.24 25.58
CA THR A 159 24.32 5.97 26.01
C THR A 159 24.52 6.78 27.28
N GLY A 160 25.61 6.53 28.02
CA GLY A 160 25.96 7.24 29.25
C GLY A 160 25.48 6.55 30.54
N ASP A 161 24.71 5.46 30.44
CA ASP A 161 24.42 4.56 31.56
C ASP A 161 25.25 3.28 31.40
N ALA A 162 26.30 3.15 32.23
CA ALA A 162 27.27 2.07 32.14
C ALA A 162 26.65 0.65 32.28
N ALA A 163 25.48 0.52 32.91
CA ALA A 163 24.79 -0.76 33.02
C ALA A 163 24.06 -1.13 31.71
N VAL A 164 23.44 -0.15 31.05
CA VAL A 164 22.82 -0.30 29.73
C VAL A 164 23.89 -0.58 28.68
N ASP A 165 24.95 0.24 28.66
CA ASP A 165 26.03 0.14 27.70
C ASP A 165 26.80 -1.18 27.84
N GLY A 166 27.13 -1.59 29.07
CA GLY A 166 27.80 -2.86 29.34
C GLY A 166 26.97 -4.07 28.88
N ARG A 167 25.64 -4.05 29.10
CA ARG A 167 24.74 -5.11 28.65
C ARG A 167 24.55 -5.12 27.14
N MET A 168 24.39 -3.94 26.52
CA MET A 168 24.26 -3.78 25.07
C MET A 168 25.51 -4.31 24.36
N VAL A 169 26.71 -3.92 24.80
CA VAL A 169 27.99 -4.42 24.27
C VAL A 169 28.09 -5.93 24.41
N TRP A 170 27.71 -6.49 25.57
CA TRP A 170 27.74 -7.94 25.80
C TRP A 170 26.78 -8.71 24.88
N ALA A 171 25.53 -8.26 24.76
CA ALA A 171 24.51 -8.89 23.92
C ALA A 171 24.83 -8.76 22.43
N ALA A 172 25.31 -7.58 21.99
CA ALA A 172 25.74 -7.35 20.61
C ALA A 172 26.94 -8.24 20.25
N LYS A 173 27.94 -8.34 21.15
CA LYS A 173 29.09 -9.21 20.98
C LYS A 173 28.68 -10.69 20.89
N GLN A 174 27.83 -11.18 21.77
CA GLN A 174 27.41 -12.60 21.76
C GLN A 174 26.71 -12.97 20.43
N ARG A 175 25.90 -12.06 19.87
CA ARG A 175 25.25 -12.23 18.56
C ARG A 175 26.26 -12.12 17.41
N ALA A 176 27.19 -11.18 17.49
CA ALA A 176 28.27 -11.01 16.51
C ALA A 176 29.22 -12.21 16.44
N ASP A 177 29.62 -12.79 17.58
CA ASP A 177 30.50 -13.97 17.63
C ASP A 177 29.88 -15.17 16.87
N ALA A 178 28.55 -15.35 16.92
CA ALA A 178 27.84 -16.37 16.16
C ALA A 178 27.83 -16.11 14.63
N LEU A 179 27.57 -14.87 14.22
CA LEU A 179 27.60 -14.46 12.81
C LEU A 179 29.03 -14.56 12.23
N VAL A 180 30.04 -14.17 13.01
CA VAL A 180 31.46 -14.29 12.66
C VAL A 180 31.87 -15.75 12.52
N ALA A 181 31.41 -16.65 13.40
CA ALA A 181 31.67 -18.08 13.27
C ALA A 181 31.08 -18.65 11.97
N GLN A 182 29.82 -18.32 11.65
CA GLN A 182 29.17 -18.73 10.39
C GLN A 182 29.91 -18.19 9.16
N LYS A 183 30.31 -16.91 9.17
CA LYS A 183 31.05 -16.29 8.06
C LYS A 183 32.45 -16.90 7.90
N ARG A 184 33.16 -17.19 8.99
CA ARG A 184 34.48 -17.84 8.96
C ARG A 184 34.41 -19.26 8.39
N GLU A 185 33.37 -20.02 8.70
CA GLU A 185 33.12 -21.33 8.09
C GLU A 185 32.90 -21.21 6.58
N ILE A 186 32.10 -20.23 6.12
CA ILE A 186 31.90 -19.97 4.68
C ILE A 186 33.21 -19.55 4.00
N VAL A 187 34.03 -18.71 4.62
CA VAL A 187 35.36 -18.32 4.11
C VAL A 187 36.29 -19.53 4.01
N ALA A 188 36.34 -20.38 5.03
CA ALA A 188 37.15 -21.60 5.02
C ALA A 188 36.70 -22.58 3.91
N GLN A 189 35.41 -22.84 3.80
CA GLN A 189 34.83 -23.67 2.73
C GLN A 189 35.08 -23.07 1.34
N THR A 190 35.02 -21.74 1.20
CA THR A 190 35.29 -21.06 -0.08
C THR A 190 36.77 -21.14 -0.44
N ALA A 191 37.69 -20.99 0.52
CA ALA A 191 39.12 -21.15 0.30
C ALA A 191 39.49 -22.60 -0.08
N GLU A 192 38.96 -23.58 0.65
CA GLU A 192 39.14 -25.01 0.33
C GLU A 192 38.53 -25.35 -1.05
N SER A 193 37.35 -24.81 -1.38
CA SER A 193 36.73 -24.95 -2.71
C SER A 193 37.55 -24.30 -3.82
N ASN A 194 38.06 -23.08 -3.62
CA ASN A 194 38.86 -22.36 -4.63
C ASN A 194 40.20 -23.06 -4.91
N ILE A 195 40.83 -23.63 -3.88
CA ILE A 195 42.06 -24.43 -4.04
C ILE A 195 41.73 -25.74 -4.75
N ALA A 196 40.69 -26.46 -4.33
CA ALA A 196 40.24 -27.69 -4.99
C ALA A 196 39.84 -27.45 -6.46
N GLN A 197 39.21 -26.32 -6.77
CA GLN A 197 38.84 -25.93 -8.13
C GLN A 197 40.05 -25.51 -8.95
N THR A 198 41.06 -24.88 -8.35
CA THR A 198 42.33 -24.55 -9.02
C THR A 198 43.10 -25.83 -9.37
N ILE A 199 43.18 -26.80 -8.46
CA ILE A 199 43.76 -28.13 -8.71
C ILE A 199 42.95 -28.85 -9.79
N THR A 200 41.62 -28.83 -9.73
CA THR A 200 40.75 -29.44 -10.74
C THR A 200 40.90 -28.78 -12.13
N ASN A 201 41.11 -27.47 -12.17
CA ASN A 201 41.35 -26.71 -13.41
C ASN A 201 42.75 -27.01 -13.97
N ASP A 202 43.79 -27.19 -13.15
CA ASP A 202 45.11 -27.65 -13.61
C ASP A 202 45.02 -29.09 -14.14
N ILE A 203 44.39 -30.01 -13.40
CA ILE A 203 44.11 -31.38 -13.87
C ILE A 203 43.42 -31.34 -15.24
N THR A 204 42.32 -30.61 -15.36
CA THR A 204 41.56 -30.50 -16.61
C THR A 204 42.40 -29.88 -17.73
N GLY A 205 43.13 -28.79 -17.45
CA GLY A 205 43.99 -28.12 -18.43
C GLY A 205 45.18 -28.96 -18.90
N LYS A 206 45.75 -29.82 -18.04
CA LYS A 206 46.79 -30.79 -18.42
C LYS A 206 46.19 -32.00 -19.15
N MET A 207 45.02 -32.48 -18.73
CA MET A 207 44.30 -33.57 -19.40
C MET A 207 43.81 -33.19 -20.80
N LEU A 208 43.53 -31.91 -21.05
CA LEU A 208 43.27 -31.37 -22.40
C LEU A 208 44.53 -31.13 -23.24
N SER A 209 45.74 -31.35 -22.69
CA SER A 209 46.99 -31.15 -23.41
C SER A 209 47.38 -32.38 -24.23
N GLN A 210 47.87 -32.17 -25.45
CA GLN A 210 48.18 -33.23 -26.43
C GLN A 210 49.20 -34.29 -25.96
N LYS A 211 49.93 -34.06 -24.86
CA LYS A 211 50.99 -34.96 -24.37
C LYS A 211 50.49 -36.04 -23.40
N GLY A 212 49.22 -35.99 -22.98
CA GLY A 212 48.66 -36.93 -22.01
C GLY A 212 49.16 -36.68 -20.57
N VAL A 213 48.74 -37.54 -19.65
CA VAL A 213 49.07 -37.46 -18.21
C VAL A 213 50.25 -38.37 -17.89
N THR A 214 51.18 -37.89 -17.07
CA THR A 214 52.31 -38.68 -16.55
C THR A 214 52.12 -39.05 -15.08
N THR A 215 52.74 -40.16 -14.68
CA THR A 215 52.71 -40.71 -13.31
C THR A 215 53.11 -39.67 -12.25
N GLY A 216 54.19 -38.91 -12.49
CA GLY A 216 54.63 -37.85 -11.57
C GLY A 216 53.67 -36.65 -11.44
N GLN A 217 52.81 -36.39 -12.43
CA GLN A 217 51.74 -35.39 -12.30
C GLN A 217 50.58 -35.94 -11.48
N THR A 218 50.23 -37.20 -11.69
CA THR A 218 49.22 -37.93 -10.89
C THR A 218 49.58 -37.93 -9.40
N ASP A 219 50.85 -38.19 -9.06
CA ASP A 219 51.34 -38.13 -7.68
C ASP A 219 51.36 -36.71 -7.10
N ALA A 220 51.74 -35.70 -7.89
CA ALA A 220 51.75 -34.30 -7.45
C ALA A 220 50.34 -33.80 -7.10
N TRP A 221 49.34 -34.09 -7.94
CA TRP A 221 47.95 -33.75 -7.67
C TRP A 221 47.39 -34.51 -6.46
N HIS A 222 47.73 -35.79 -6.29
CA HIS A 222 47.37 -36.57 -5.11
C HIS A 222 47.94 -35.95 -3.83
N GLY A 223 49.21 -35.53 -3.85
CA GLY A 223 49.85 -34.81 -2.74
C GLY A 223 49.19 -33.47 -2.41
N GLN A 224 48.71 -32.73 -3.42
CA GLN A 224 47.95 -31.50 -3.22
C GLN A 224 46.58 -31.76 -2.55
N PHE A 225 45.83 -32.77 -3.00
CA PHE A 225 44.60 -33.18 -2.34
C PHE A 225 44.84 -33.74 -0.93
N LEU A 226 45.96 -34.42 -0.69
CA LEU A 226 46.33 -34.90 0.65
C LEU A 226 46.64 -33.74 1.60
N SER A 227 47.27 -32.67 1.11
CA SER A 227 47.46 -31.43 1.87
C SER A 227 46.13 -30.74 2.16
N LEU A 228 45.21 -30.68 1.20
CA LEU A 228 43.87 -30.08 1.36
C LEU A 228 43.01 -30.87 2.35
N ALA A 229 43.07 -32.20 2.29
CA ALA A 229 42.42 -33.12 3.22
C ALA A 229 43.13 -33.21 4.60
N LYS A 230 44.12 -32.34 4.88
CA LYS A 230 44.84 -32.26 6.17
C LYS A 230 45.48 -33.61 6.58
N GLY A 231 45.98 -34.35 5.59
CA GLY A 231 46.59 -35.68 5.76
C GLY A 231 45.62 -36.86 5.76
N ASN A 232 44.30 -36.64 5.65
CA ASN A 232 43.33 -37.73 5.56
C ASN A 232 43.33 -38.36 4.15
N ILE A 233 44.02 -39.50 4.03
CA ILE A 233 44.20 -40.26 2.78
C ILE A 233 42.85 -40.61 2.13
N LEU A 234 41.86 -41.10 2.89
CA LEU A 234 40.56 -41.50 2.35
C LEU A 234 39.72 -40.32 1.83
N ALA A 235 39.87 -39.13 2.43
CA ALA A 235 39.22 -37.92 1.94
C ALA A 235 39.93 -37.38 0.68
N ALA A 236 41.26 -37.37 0.69
CA ALA A 236 42.08 -37.01 -0.47
C ALA A 236 41.80 -37.91 -1.68
N ASP A 237 41.75 -39.23 -1.48
CA ASP A 237 41.48 -40.23 -2.52
C ASP A 237 40.10 -40.03 -3.17
N LYS A 238 39.07 -39.66 -2.38
CA LYS A 238 37.73 -39.34 -2.89
C LYS A 238 37.70 -38.03 -3.68
N MET A 239 38.37 -36.99 -3.19
CA MET A 239 38.47 -35.70 -3.90
C MET A 239 39.22 -35.88 -5.23
N PHE A 240 40.29 -36.68 -5.22
CA PHE A 240 41.09 -37.01 -6.38
C PHE A 240 40.33 -37.88 -7.40
N GLU A 241 39.59 -38.91 -6.95
CA GLU A 241 38.69 -39.72 -7.80
C GLU A 241 37.63 -38.83 -8.48
N ALA A 242 37.04 -37.89 -7.74
CA ALA A 242 36.03 -36.97 -8.27
C ALA A 242 36.62 -36.00 -9.31
N ALA A 243 37.79 -35.43 -9.05
CA ALA A 243 38.47 -34.52 -9.97
C ALA A 243 38.86 -35.23 -11.28
N LEU A 244 39.53 -36.39 -11.19
CA LEU A 244 39.91 -37.17 -12.37
C LEU A 244 38.71 -37.72 -13.14
N GLY A 245 37.69 -38.22 -12.43
CA GLY A 245 36.48 -38.78 -13.04
C GLY A 245 35.63 -37.77 -13.82
N ASN A 246 35.85 -36.47 -13.64
CA ASN A 246 35.22 -35.38 -14.40
C ASN A 246 36.13 -34.85 -15.54
N ALA A 247 37.45 -35.04 -15.43
CA ALA A 247 38.45 -34.54 -16.38
C ALA A 247 38.79 -35.54 -17.49
N ILE A 248 38.50 -36.84 -17.31
CA ILE A 248 38.47 -37.80 -18.43
C ILE A 248 37.32 -37.39 -19.37
N GLN A 249 37.65 -37.11 -20.63
CA GLN A 249 36.69 -36.66 -21.66
C GLN A 249 36.91 -37.27 -23.06
N ASN A 250 38.03 -37.94 -23.32
CA ASN A 250 38.32 -38.60 -24.60
C ASN A 250 39.20 -39.85 -24.46
N ASP A 251 39.20 -40.68 -25.50
CA ASP A 251 39.79 -42.03 -25.54
C ASP A 251 41.32 -42.04 -25.31
N GLY A 252 42.03 -41.09 -25.95
CA GLY A 252 43.49 -41.02 -25.87
C GLY A 252 43.98 -40.65 -24.46
N HIS A 253 43.29 -39.72 -23.80
CA HIS A 253 43.66 -39.28 -22.45
C HIS A 253 43.14 -40.24 -21.38
N ALA A 254 42.01 -40.90 -21.60
CA ALA A 254 41.50 -41.97 -20.74
C ALA A 254 42.55 -43.07 -20.54
N MET A 255 43.10 -43.61 -21.64
CA MET A 255 44.10 -44.68 -21.58
C MET A 255 45.42 -44.25 -20.93
N SER A 256 45.92 -43.03 -21.22
CA SER A 256 47.15 -42.53 -20.56
C SER A 256 46.95 -42.31 -19.06
N THR A 257 45.77 -41.83 -18.64
CA THR A 257 45.47 -41.54 -17.23
C THR A 257 45.30 -42.83 -16.43
N LEU A 258 44.64 -43.86 -17.00
CA LEU A 258 44.54 -45.18 -16.39
C LEU A 258 45.92 -45.86 -16.26
N ALA A 259 46.81 -45.71 -17.25
CA ALA A 259 48.19 -46.18 -17.15
C ALA A 259 48.95 -45.47 -16.02
N ALA A 260 48.91 -44.14 -15.96
CA ALA A 260 49.56 -43.35 -14.90
C ALA A 260 49.03 -43.68 -13.49
N LEU A 261 47.72 -43.90 -13.33
CA LEU A 261 47.10 -44.33 -12.07
C LEU A 261 47.47 -45.76 -11.64
N ARG A 262 47.82 -46.62 -12.60
CA ARG A 262 48.30 -47.96 -12.34
C ARG A 262 49.77 -47.97 -11.93
N GLU A 263 50.58 -47.11 -12.55
CA GLU A 263 52.02 -46.95 -12.24
C GLU A 263 52.27 -46.21 -10.92
N SER A 264 51.44 -45.24 -10.54
CA SER A 264 51.54 -44.52 -9.25
C SER A 264 51.15 -45.35 -8.02
N GLY A 265 50.71 -46.59 -8.21
CA GLY A 265 50.18 -47.43 -7.15
C GLY A 265 48.80 -47.00 -6.63
N TYR A 266 48.18 -45.94 -7.16
CA TYR A 266 46.81 -45.55 -6.78
C TYR A 266 45.83 -46.70 -7.04
N ALA A 267 45.94 -47.39 -8.18
CA ALA A 267 45.12 -48.56 -8.51
C ALA A 267 45.26 -49.73 -7.52
N GLN A 268 46.40 -49.85 -6.84
CA GLN A 268 46.63 -50.89 -5.81
C GLN A 268 46.06 -50.47 -4.44
N ARG A 269 46.12 -49.17 -4.11
CA ARG A 269 45.54 -48.63 -2.87
C ARG A 269 44.02 -48.53 -2.92
N ASN A 270 43.46 -48.18 -4.08
CA ASN A 270 42.03 -47.90 -4.29
C ASN A 270 41.47 -48.69 -5.49
N PRO A 271 41.36 -50.03 -5.40
CA PRO A 271 40.95 -50.87 -6.54
C PRO A 271 39.52 -50.57 -7.03
N ASP A 272 38.58 -50.34 -6.12
CA ASP A 272 37.17 -50.04 -6.48
C ASP A 272 37.04 -48.68 -7.19
N SER A 273 37.76 -47.66 -6.73
CA SER A 273 37.81 -46.35 -7.38
C SER A 273 38.45 -46.43 -8.77
N TYR A 274 39.52 -47.21 -8.91
CA TYR A 274 40.15 -47.45 -10.21
C TYR A 274 39.23 -48.20 -11.18
N LEU A 275 38.45 -49.18 -10.70
CA LEU A 275 37.40 -49.85 -11.48
C LEU A 275 36.33 -48.85 -11.95
N ARG A 276 35.78 -48.01 -11.05
CA ARG A 276 34.79 -46.97 -11.42
C ARG A 276 35.33 -45.96 -12.43
N LEU A 277 36.59 -45.56 -12.30
CA LEU A 277 37.26 -44.67 -13.27
C LEU A 277 37.45 -45.37 -14.63
N THR A 278 37.77 -46.66 -14.62
CA THR A 278 37.90 -47.49 -15.83
C THR A 278 36.55 -47.65 -16.54
N GLU A 279 35.47 -47.93 -15.80
CA GLU A 279 34.11 -48.00 -16.35
C GLU A 279 33.65 -46.66 -16.94
N LYS A 280 33.90 -45.54 -16.25
CA LYS A 280 33.60 -44.19 -16.77
C LYS A 280 34.35 -43.89 -18.07
N ALA A 281 35.65 -44.18 -18.11
CA ALA A 281 36.47 -44.05 -19.33
C ALA A 281 35.90 -44.89 -20.49
N PHE A 282 35.56 -46.16 -20.22
CA PHE A 282 34.99 -47.08 -21.21
C PHE A 282 33.61 -46.64 -21.71
N HIS A 283 32.77 -46.09 -20.82
CA HIS A 283 31.45 -45.55 -21.19
C HIS A 283 31.52 -44.27 -22.03
N GLN A 284 32.51 -43.40 -21.81
CA GLN A 284 32.73 -42.22 -22.64
C GLN A 284 33.26 -42.60 -24.04
N THR A 285 34.21 -43.54 -24.10
CA THR A 285 34.78 -44.09 -25.35
C THR A 285 33.71 -44.63 -26.30
N ASN A 286 32.60 -45.12 -25.76
CA ASN A 286 31.48 -45.66 -26.55
C ASN A 286 30.37 -44.64 -26.89
N ARG A 287 30.50 -43.35 -26.52
CA ARG A 287 29.40 -42.36 -26.64
C ARG A 287 29.63 -41.15 -27.54
N ILE A 288 30.86 -40.80 -27.92
CA ILE A 288 31.12 -39.60 -28.74
C ILE A 288 32.06 -39.94 -29.91
N LYS A 289 31.53 -39.99 -31.15
CA LYS A 289 32.33 -40.32 -32.35
C LYS A 289 33.22 -39.17 -32.87
N SER A 290 33.12 -37.94 -32.32
CA SER A 290 34.08 -36.86 -32.58
C SER A 290 34.01 -35.73 -31.54
N PHE A 291 35.16 -35.12 -31.22
CA PHE A 291 35.29 -33.98 -30.28
C PHE A 291 34.32 -32.83 -30.59
N LYS A 292 34.18 -32.48 -31.87
CA LYS A 292 33.30 -31.42 -32.36
C LYS A 292 31.83 -31.59 -31.96
N ALA A 293 31.33 -32.84 -31.94
CA ALA A 293 29.96 -33.13 -31.52
C ALA A 293 29.74 -32.83 -30.03
N GLY A 294 30.77 -33.01 -29.19
CA GLY A 294 30.75 -32.67 -27.78
C GLY A 294 30.66 -31.16 -27.54
N GLU A 295 31.47 -30.37 -28.26
CA GLU A 295 31.44 -28.90 -28.19
C GLU A 295 30.09 -28.33 -28.62
N GLU A 296 29.51 -28.79 -29.73
CA GLU A 296 28.21 -28.28 -30.21
C GLU A 296 27.06 -28.63 -29.24
N VAL A 297 27.06 -29.84 -28.67
CA VAL A 297 26.08 -30.27 -27.64
C VAL A 297 26.23 -29.45 -26.36
N GLN A 298 27.45 -29.30 -25.82
CA GLN A 298 27.68 -28.52 -24.59
C GLN A 298 27.36 -27.04 -24.80
N GLY A 299 27.76 -26.45 -25.93
CA GLY A 299 27.45 -25.08 -26.30
C GLY A 299 25.94 -24.81 -26.39
N LEU A 300 25.17 -25.73 -27.00
CA LEU A 300 23.71 -25.59 -27.05
C LEU A 300 23.06 -25.76 -25.67
N ASN A 301 23.49 -26.74 -24.87
CA ASN A 301 22.97 -26.96 -23.52
C ASN A 301 23.29 -25.79 -22.57
N GLY A 302 24.49 -25.22 -22.64
CA GLY A 302 24.86 -24.00 -21.92
C GLY A 302 24.03 -22.79 -22.35
N SER A 303 23.87 -22.59 -23.66
CA SER A 303 23.03 -21.51 -24.22
C SER A 303 21.56 -21.63 -23.79
N TYR A 304 21.00 -22.84 -23.83
CA TYR A 304 19.64 -23.10 -23.34
C TYR A 304 19.52 -22.80 -21.84
N THR A 305 20.49 -23.25 -21.04
CA THR A 305 20.45 -23.10 -19.58
C THR A 305 20.58 -21.64 -19.15
N ALA A 306 21.48 -20.88 -19.78
CA ALA A 306 21.59 -19.43 -19.56
C ALA A 306 20.28 -18.72 -19.91
N ARG A 307 19.70 -19.00 -21.09
CA ARG A 307 18.45 -18.39 -21.54
C ARG A 307 17.26 -18.78 -20.66
N ALA A 308 17.18 -20.05 -20.24
CA ALA A 308 16.16 -20.51 -19.31
C ALA A 308 16.29 -19.83 -17.93
N ALA A 309 17.52 -19.62 -17.44
CA ALA A 309 17.78 -18.90 -16.20
C ALA A 309 17.42 -17.40 -16.30
N GLU A 310 17.66 -16.74 -17.43
CA GLU A 310 17.18 -15.36 -17.68
C GLU A 310 15.66 -15.25 -17.54
N TYR A 311 14.91 -16.14 -18.19
CA TYR A 311 13.45 -16.17 -18.08
C TYR A 311 13.00 -16.51 -16.65
N HIS A 312 13.59 -17.55 -16.03
CA HIS A 312 13.24 -17.97 -14.66
C HIS A 312 13.51 -16.88 -13.61
N ASN A 313 14.67 -16.21 -13.68
CA ASN A 313 15.02 -15.11 -12.78
C ASN A 313 14.10 -13.89 -12.93
N ALA A 314 13.45 -13.74 -14.09
CA ALA A 314 12.41 -12.75 -14.34
C ALA A 314 10.97 -13.23 -14.02
N GLY A 315 10.80 -14.43 -13.41
CA GLY A 315 9.49 -15.03 -13.11
C GLY A 315 8.73 -15.58 -14.33
N LEU A 316 9.40 -15.64 -15.49
CA LEU A 316 8.84 -16.05 -16.77
C LEU A 316 9.11 -17.52 -17.08
N VAL A 317 8.34 -18.07 -18.00
CA VAL A 317 8.72 -19.31 -18.73
C VAL A 317 9.14 -18.89 -20.13
N MET A 318 10.16 -19.55 -20.66
CA MET A 318 10.68 -19.31 -22.01
C MET A 318 9.54 -19.43 -23.06
N PRO A 319 9.39 -18.46 -23.99
CA PRO A 319 8.39 -18.53 -25.05
C PRO A 319 8.51 -19.79 -25.89
N ALA A 320 7.37 -20.33 -26.34
CA ALA A 320 7.34 -21.54 -27.16
C ALA A 320 8.14 -21.40 -28.47
N GLU A 321 8.18 -20.22 -29.08
CA GLU A 321 9.03 -19.95 -30.27
C GLU A 321 10.52 -20.07 -29.96
N GLU A 322 10.99 -19.48 -28.85
CA GLU A 322 12.39 -19.53 -28.42
C GLU A 322 12.80 -20.99 -28.14
N TYR A 323 11.95 -21.73 -27.41
CA TYR A 323 12.14 -23.16 -27.13
C TYR A 323 12.17 -24.00 -28.42
N LEU A 324 11.29 -23.75 -29.39
CA LEU A 324 11.31 -24.41 -30.70
C LEU A 324 12.58 -24.08 -31.49
N GLY A 325 13.13 -22.87 -31.35
CA GLY A 325 14.44 -22.50 -31.87
C GLY A 325 15.58 -23.36 -31.30
N PHE A 326 15.56 -23.64 -29.99
CA PHE A 326 16.48 -24.59 -29.37
C PHE A 326 16.25 -26.03 -29.85
N MET A 327 14.99 -26.50 -29.92
CA MET A 327 14.67 -27.83 -30.47
C MET A 327 15.18 -28.02 -31.90
N HIS A 328 15.05 -27.00 -32.75
CA HIS A 328 15.53 -27.03 -34.12
C HIS A 328 17.06 -27.17 -34.16
N LYS A 329 17.79 -26.37 -33.37
CA LYS A 329 19.25 -26.48 -33.24
C LYS A 329 19.67 -27.87 -32.75
N ALA A 330 18.99 -28.42 -31.75
CA ALA A 330 19.26 -29.78 -31.25
C ALA A 330 19.04 -30.85 -32.33
N LYS A 331 17.97 -30.76 -33.13
CA LYS A 331 17.74 -31.65 -34.27
C LYS A 331 18.80 -31.53 -35.37
N VAL A 332 19.33 -30.33 -35.61
CA VAL A 332 20.42 -30.13 -36.59
C VAL A 332 21.72 -30.78 -36.07
N ILE A 333 22.08 -30.59 -34.81
CA ILE A 333 23.26 -31.24 -34.21
C ILE A 333 23.10 -32.77 -34.23
N ASP A 334 21.91 -33.29 -33.88
CA ASP A 334 21.61 -34.72 -33.96
C ASP A 334 21.72 -35.25 -35.41
N SER A 335 21.16 -34.53 -36.40
CA SER A 335 21.28 -34.90 -37.81
C SER A 335 22.72 -34.84 -38.35
N ASN A 336 23.57 -33.97 -37.82
CA ASN A 336 24.96 -33.80 -38.25
C ASN A 336 25.91 -34.82 -37.59
N HIS A 337 25.61 -35.24 -36.36
CA HIS A 337 26.57 -35.96 -35.51
C HIS A 337 26.04 -37.28 -34.91
N GLY A 338 24.74 -37.57 -35.02
CA GLY A 338 24.11 -38.80 -34.52
C GLY A 338 24.17 -38.94 -32.99
N VAL A 339 24.11 -37.82 -32.27
CA VAL A 339 24.25 -37.77 -30.79
C VAL A 339 23.00 -38.25 -30.04
N GLY A 340 21.85 -38.28 -30.71
CA GLY A 340 20.55 -38.63 -30.13
C GLY A 340 19.94 -37.53 -29.25
N GLN A 341 18.62 -37.62 -29.04
CA GLN A 341 17.88 -36.67 -28.21
C GLN A 341 18.30 -36.69 -26.73
N ASP A 342 18.90 -37.80 -26.28
CA ASP A 342 19.40 -37.99 -24.91
C ASP A 342 20.56 -37.03 -24.55
N ALA A 343 21.25 -36.49 -25.56
CA ALA A 343 22.28 -35.45 -25.40
C ALA A 343 21.70 -34.07 -24.98
N PHE A 344 20.37 -33.89 -25.03
CA PHE A 344 19.67 -32.64 -24.74
C PHE A 344 18.59 -32.85 -23.67
N PRO A 345 18.93 -32.95 -22.36
CA PRO A 345 18.01 -33.35 -21.30
C PRO A 345 16.73 -32.50 -21.21
N TRP A 346 16.81 -31.21 -21.54
CA TRP A 346 15.69 -30.28 -21.54
C TRP A 346 14.57 -30.65 -22.54
N LEU A 347 14.87 -31.44 -23.59
CA LEU A 347 13.85 -32.00 -24.49
C LEU A 347 12.88 -32.95 -23.77
N LYS A 348 13.35 -33.67 -22.74
CA LYS A 348 12.57 -34.67 -22.00
C LYS A 348 11.88 -34.11 -20.74
N ASN A 349 12.39 -33.01 -20.18
CA ASN A 349 11.95 -32.45 -18.90
C ASN A 349 10.56 -31.77 -18.92
N GLY A 350 9.77 -31.92 -19.99
CA GLY A 350 8.42 -31.35 -20.07
C GLY A 350 8.35 -29.84 -20.26
N ALA A 351 9.48 -29.14 -20.37
CA ALA A 351 9.57 -27.68 -20.51
C ALA A 351 8.71 -27.13 -21.68
N PHE A 352 8.58 -27.87 -22.79
CA PHE A 352 7.65 -27.52 -23.87
C PHE A 352 6.19 -27.51 -23.42
N LYS A 353 5.77 -28.54 -22.66
CA LYS A 353 4.40 -28.69 -22.16
C LYS A 353 4.08 -27.58 -21.16
N GLU A 354 5.03 -27.25 -20.28
CA GLU A 354 4.93 -26.14 -19.33
C GLU A 354 4.82 -24.78 -20.06
N ALA A 355 5.70 -24.53 -21.05
CA ALA A 355 5.65 -23.32 -21.86
C ALA A 355 4.33 -23.19 -22.65
N MET A 356 3.82 -24.29 -23.21
CA MET A 356 2.52 -24.33 -23.89
C MET A 356 1.35 -24.12 -22.93
N GLN A 357 1.40 -24.70 -21.73
CA GLN A 357 0.40 -24.48 -20.67
C GLN A 357 0.40 -23.01 -20.22
N LYS A 358 1.58 -22.40 -19.97
CA LYS A 358 1.68 -20.98 -19.60
C LYS A 358 1.25 -20.06 -20.75
N LYS A 359 1.59 -20.38 -22.00
CA LYS A 359 1.11 -19.63 -23.18
C LYS A 359 -0.41 -19.73 -23.35
N ALA A 360 -1.03 -20.88 -23.07
CA ALA A 360 -2.48 -21.02 -23.07
C ALA A 360 -3.15 -20.14 -21.99
N LYS A 361 -2.62 -20.16 -20.76
CA LYS A 361 -3.08 -19.31 -19.64
C LYS A 361 -2.97 -17.82 -19.95
N VAL A 362 -1.85 -17.39 -20.55
CA VAL A 362 -1.65 -16.01 -21.03
C VAL A 362 -2.65 -15.66 -22.14
N ASN A 363 -2.88 -16.55 -23.11
CA ASN A 363 -3.85 -16.34 -24.17
C ASN A 363 -5.29 -16.17 -23.64
N THR A 364 -5.68 -16.89 -22.58
CA THR A 364 -6.98 -16.69 -21.92
C THR A 364 -7.15 -15.25 -21.42
N ILE A 365 -6.12 -14.68 -20.79
CA ILE A 365 -6.13 -13.29 -20.33
C ILE A 365 -6.18 -12.30 -21.51
N LEU A 366 -5.39 -12.57 -22.57
CA LEU A 366 -5.37 -11.74 -23.79
C LEU A 366 -6.72 -11.77 -24.54
N ASN A 367 -7.41 -12.91 -24.59
CA ASN A 367 -8.72 -13.01 -25.23
C ASN A 367 -9.79 -12.17 -24.51
N THR A 368 -9.70 -12.08 -23.17
CA THR A 368 -10.54 -11.16 -22.37
C THR A 368 -10.20 -9.69 -22.66
N LEU A 369 -8.92 -9.33 -22.76
CA LEU A 369 -8.50 -7.96 -23.16
C LEU A 369 -8.97 -7.57 -24.57
N LEU A 370 -8.95 -8.53 -25.51
CA LEU A 370 -9.44 -8.37 -26.88
C LEU A 370 -10.99 -8.38 -26.98
N GLY A 371 -11.70 -8.76 -25.91
CA GLY A 371 -13.17 -8.82 -25.89
C GLY A 371 -13.78 -9.91 -26.76
N GLN A 372 -13.05 -11.02 -26.99
CA GLN A 372 -13.48 -12.08 -27.92
C GLN A 372 -14.42 -13.12 -27.31
N HIS A 373 -14.75 -13.02 -26.01
CA HIS A 373 -15.72 -13.88 -25.34
C HIS A 373 -17.00 -13.11 -24.98
N ALA A 374 -18.16 -13.75 -25.20
CA ALA A 374 -19.48 -13.16 -24.98
C ALA A 374 -19.82 -12.93 -23.49
N THR A 375 -19.08 -13.57 -22.57
CA THR A 375 -19.02 -13.24 -21.15
C THR A 375 -17.63 -12.66 -20.84
N PRO A 376 -17.52 -11.45 -20.26
CA PRO A 376 -16.24 -10.77 -20.03
C PRO A 376 -15.49 -11.27 -18.80
N ASP A 377 -15.89 -12.40 -18.21
CA ASP A 377 -15.45 -12.81 -16.88
C ASP A 377 -14.40 -13.92 -16.93
N LEU A 378 -13.14 -13.55 -16.70
CA LEU A 378 -12.00 -14.47 -16.56
C LEU A 378 -12.27 -15.56 -15.50
N ARG A 379 -13.14 -15.28 -14.51
CA ARG A 379 -13.57 -16.25 -13.50
C ARG A 379 -14.23 -17.46 -14.11
N GLN A 380 -14.99 -17.31 -15.21
CA GLN A 380 -15.67 -18.44 -15.85
C GLN A 380 -14.65 -19.43 -16.44
N SER A 381 -13.67 -18.93 -17.20
CA SER A 381 -12.62 -19.75 -17.81
C SER A 381 -11.62 -20.36 -16.80
N VAL A 382 -11.39 -19.70 -15.65
CA VAL A 382 -10.45 -20.20 -14.64
C VAL A 382 -11.12 -21.16 -13.65
N ASN A 383 -12.42 -20.98 -13.35
CA ASN A 383 -13.20 -21.93 -12.54
C ASN A 383 -13.28 -23.32 -13.19
N GLU A 384 -13.31 -23.41 -14.53
CA GLU A 384 -13.25 -24.67 -15.28
C GLU A 384 -11.94 -25.45 -15.05
N ALA A 385 -10.86 -24.77 -14.64
CA ALA A 385 -9.56 -25.36 -14.33
C ALA A 385 -9.34 -25.66 -12.82
N GLY A 386 -10.26 -25.25 -11.94
CA GLY A 386 -10.17 -25.47 -10.49
C GLY A 386 -9.07 -24.68 -9.76
N VAL A 387 -8.54 -23.61 -10.38
CA VAL A 387 -7.51 -22.74 -9.80
C VAL A 387 -8.13 -21.45 -9.27
N GLU A 388 -7.56 -20.84 -8.23
CA GLU A 388 -8.01 -19.51 -7.79
C GLU A 388 -7.66 -18.44 -8.82
N VAL A 389 -8.68 -17.67 -9.23
CA VAL A 389 -8.56 -16.60 -10.24
C VAL A 389 -7.47 -15.57 -9.91
N SER A 390 -7.32 -15.21 -8.63
CA SER A 390 -6.26 -14.31 -8.16
C SER A 390 -4.86 -14.86 -8.43
N ALA A 391 -4.64 -16.14 -8.11
CA ALA A 391 -3.34 -16.80 -8.29
C ALA A 391 -2.99 -16.95 -9.77
N GLU A 392 -3.97 -17.28 -10.61
CA GLU A 392 -3.79 -17.40 -12.06
C GLU A 392 -3.48 -16.05 -12.72
N ILE A 393 -4.16 -14.97 -12.31
CA ILE A 393 -3.87 -13.61 -12.78
C ILE A 393 -2.45 -13.22 -12.37
N LYS A 394 -2.12 -13.29 -11.07
CA LYS A 394 -0.80 -12.90 -10.55
C LYS A 394 0.35 -13.68 -11.20
N GLY A 395 0.21 -15.00 -11.35
CA GLY A 395 1.27 -15.86 -11.92
C GLY A 395 1.58 -15.64 -13.41
N ASN A 396 0.68 -14.97 -14.14
CA ASN A 396 0.79 -14.73 -15.59
C ASN A 396 0.77 -13.25 -15.99
N TYR A 397 0.49 -12.33 -15.06
CA TYR A 397 0.30 -10.89 -15.33
C TYR A 397 1.47 -10.28 -16.12
N VAL A 398 2.73 -10.56 -15.73
CA VAL A 398 3.92 -10.00 -16.41
C VAL A 398 4.00 -10.45 -17.88
N ALA A 399 3.71 -11.72 -18.15
CA ALA A 399 3.73 -12.27 -19.51
C ALA A 399 2.54 -11.75 -20.36
N ALA A 400 1.35 -11.65 -19.75
CA ALA A 400 0.17 -11.12 -20.43
C ALA A 400 0.29 -9.62 -20.74
N SER A 401 0.83 -8.82 -19.82
CA SER A 401 1.07 -7.39 -20.03
C SER A 401 2.17 -7.13 -21.07
N ALA A 402 3.26 -7.92 -21.07
CA ALA A 402 4.30 -7.83 -22.11
C ALA A 402 3.74 -8.13 -23.51
N GLU A 403 3.00 -9.22 -23.68
CA GLU A 403 2.41 -9.57 -24.97
C GLU A 403 1.32 -8.56 -25.39
N TRP A 404 0.54 -8.01 -24.44
CA TRP A 404 -0.44 -6.95 -24.69
C TRP A 404 0.21 -5.65 -25.20
N VAL A 405 1.31 -5.22 -24.58
CA VAL A 405 2.11 -4.06 -25.04
C VAL A 405 2.66 -4.31 -26.45
N LYS A 406 3.22 -5.49 -26.69
CA LYS A 406 3.78 -5.92 -27.99
C LYS A 406 2.72 -6.04 -29.10
N MET A 407 1.47 -6.40 -28.77
CA MET A 407 0.34 -6.40 -29.70
C MET A 407 -0.17 -4.98 -30.02
N ASN A 408 0.00 -4.03 -29.10
CA ASN A 408 -0.56 -2.67 -29.18
C ASN A 408 0.54 -1.58 -29.21
N GLN A 409 1.60 -1.78 -29.99
CA GLN A 409 2.80 -0.91 -29.98
C GLN A 409 2.51 0.56 -30.27
N SER A 410 1.48 0.85 -31.09
CA SER A 410 1.02 2.22 -31.37
C SER A 410 0.30 2.89 -30.20
N ARG A 411 -0.21 2.11 -29.25
CA ARG A 411 -0.85 2.58 -28.00
C ARG A 411 0.15 2.71 -26.86
N PHE A 412 1.23 1.92 -26.88
CA PHE A 412 2.25 1.85 -25.83
C PHE A 412 3.69 2.02 -26.38
N PRO A 413 3.97 3.11 -27.12
CA PRO A 413 5.25 3.28 -27.81
C PRO A 413 6.44 3.44 -26.86
N ASN A 414 6.28 4.07 -25.69
CA ASN A 414 7.38 4.21 -24.73
C ASN A 414 7.66 2.90 -24.00
N LEU A 415 6.62 2.17 -23.55
CA LEU A 415 6.81 0.86 -22.91
C LEU A 415 7.42 -0.18 -23.83
N ASN A 416 7.13 -0.13 -25.14
CA ASN A 416 7.77 -0.99 -26.13
C ASN A 416 9.23 -0.58 -26.40
N ARG A 417 9.55 0.72 -26.35
CA ARG A 417 10.92 1.25 -26.48
C ARG A 417 11.80 0.93 -25.26
N THR A 418 11.24 0.97 -24.06
CA THR A 418 11.95 0.74 -22.79
C THR A 418 11.88 -0.71 -22.31
N ALA A 419 11.39 -1.62 -23.14
CA ALA A 419 11.32 -3.03 -22.80
C ALA A 419 12.72 -3.64 -22.55
N THR A 420 12.81 -4.61 -21.64
CA THR A 420 14.04 -5.38 -21.43
C THR A 420 14.44 -6.18 -22.68
N ALA A 421 15.66 -6.73 -22.72
CA ALA A 421 16.07 -7.68 -23.76
C ALA A 421 15.21 -8.97 -23.81
N ALA A 422 14.39 -9.24 -22.79
CA ALA A 422 13.40 -10.31 -22.76
C ALA A 422 11.99 -9.87 -23.22
N GLY A 423 11.81 -8.60 -23.61
CA GLY A 423 10.54 -8.01 -24.04
C GLY A 423 9.63 -7.54 -22.91
N LEU A 424 10.13 -7.41 -21.67
CA LEU A 424 9.30 -6.99 -20.53
C LEU A 424 9.15 -5.47 -20.44
N PRO A 425 7.94 -4.92 -20.25
CA PRO A 425 7.74 -3.50 -20.04
C PRO A 425 8.43 -3.03 -18.75
N GLN A 426 9.15 -1.92 -18.81
CA GLN A 426 9.75 -1.29 -17.63
C GLN A 426 8.88 -0.12 -17.15
N PRO A 427 8.01 -0.30 -16.14
CA PRO A 427 7.05 0.71 -15.73
C PRO A 427 7.70 2.00 -15.19
N LEU A 428 8.94 1.93 -14.70
CA LEU A 428 9.70 3.08 -14.17
C LEU A 428 10.98 3.38 -14.97
N ALA A 429 11.07 3.02 -16.25
CA ALA A 429 12.22 3.39 -17.07
C ALA A 429 12.36 4.93 -17.19
N ASP A 430 11.30 5.59 -17.64
CA ASP A 430 11.19 7.04 -17.74
C ASP A 430 9.75 7.52 -17.45
N VAL A 431 9.56 8.83 -17.34
CA VAL A 431 8.27 9.44 -16.96
C VAL A 431 7.15 9.16 -17.97
N GLU A 432 7.45 9.04 -19.26
CA GLU A 432 6.43 8.73 -20.27
C GLU A 432 6.05 7.25 -20.28
N SER A 433 7.02 6.34 -20.09
CA SER A 433 6.76 4.91 -19.82
C SER A 433 5.89 4.73 -18.58
N ALA A 434 6.18 5.48 -17.50
CA ALA A 434 5.41 5.48 -16.26
C ALA A 434 3.96 5.96 -16.47
N LYS A 435 3.76 7.02 -17.25
CA LYS A 435 2.40 7.50 -17.59
C LYS A 435 1.64 6.49 -18.46
N GLU A 436 2.29 5.92 -19.49
CA GLU A 436 1.68 4.88 -20.32
C GLU A 436 1.25 3.66 -19.51
N TYR A 437 2.11 3.20 -18.58
CA TYR A 437 1.79 2.08 -17.70
C TYR A 437 0.64 2.41 -16.75
N GLY A 438 0.66 3.61 -16.15
CA GLY A 438 -0.43 4.09 -15.31
C GLY A 438 -1.77 4.16 -16.05
N ARG A 439 -1.77 4.60 -17.32
CA ARG A 439 -2.97 4.60 -18.19
C ARG A 439 -3.41 3.19 -18.60
N MET A 440 -2.48 2.25 -18.77
CA MET A 440 -2.81 0.83 -18.99
C MET A 440 -3.57 0.28 -17.77
N LEU A 441 -3.05 0.50 -16.56
CA LEU A 441 -3.68 0.09 -15.30
C LEU A 441 -5.01 0.82 -15.00
N ALA A 442 -5.13 2.08 -15.40
CA ALA A 442 -6.34 2.89 -15.27
C ALA A 442 -7.48 2.48 -16.20
N SER A 443 -7.20 1.71 -17.26
CA SER A 443 -8.14 1.45 -18.34
C SER A 443 -9.20 0.40 -17.93
N PRO A 444 -10.51 0.62 -18.19
CA PRO A 444 -11.56 -0.32 -17.81
C PRO A 444 -11.40 -1.74 -18.34
N LYS A 445 -10.85 -1.93 -19.55
CA LYS A 445 -10.67 -3.26 -20.13
C LYS A 445 -9.63 -4.06 -19.36
N GLU A 446 -8.48 -3.44 -19.09
CA GLU A 446 -7.39 -3.99 -18.31
C GLU A 446 -7.83 -4.25 -16.85
N GLN A 447 -8.56 -3.34 -16.22
CA GLN A 447 -9.15 -3.55 -14.89
C GLN A 447 -10.11 -4.75 -14.82
N GLN A 448 -10.91 -4.97 -15.87
CA GLN A 448 -11.80 -6.13 -15.98
C GLN A 448 -11.01 -7.43 -16.18
N ALA A 449 -10.02 -7.45 -17.07
CA ALA A 449 -9.21 -8.64 -17.36
C ALA A 449 -8.31 -9.05 -16.19
N PHE A 450 -7.74 -8.10 -15.46
CA PHE A 450 -6.82 -8.34 -14.34
C PHE A 450 -7.49 -8.23 -12.95
N ALA A 451 -8.80 -7.97 -12.88
CA ALA A 451 -9.58 -7.88 -11.64
C ALA A 451 -8.95 -6.96 -10.55
N TYR A 452 -8.36 -5.83 -10.97
CA TYR A 452 -7.60 -4.89 -10.13
C TYR A 452 -6.33 -5.46 -9.46
N GLN A 453 -5.87 -6.64 -9.89
CA GLN A 453 -4.66 -7.27 -9.37
C GLN A 453 -3.47 -7.09 -10.32
N VAL A 454 -2.29 -7.10 -9.71
CA VAL A 454 -0.98 -7.03 -10.36
C VAL A 454 -0.10 -8.06 -9.64
N ASP A 455 0.93 -8.59 -10.32
CA ASP A 455 1.88 -9.49 -9.68
C ASP A 455 2.71 -8.77 -8.60
N ASP A 456 3.25 -9.56 -7.67
CA ASP A 456 3.96 -9.00 -6.51
C ASP A 456 5.33 -8.39 -6.89
N THR A 457 5.91 -8.72 -8.05
CA THR A 457 7.15 -8.10 -8.56
C THR A 457 6.89 -6.70 -9.12
N THR A 458 5.92 -6.55 -10.02
CA THR A 458 5.51 -5.23 -10.54
C THR A 458 4.99 -4.33 -9.42
N LYS A 459 4.22 -4.89 -8.47
CA LYS A 459 3.84 -4.19 -7.23
C LYS A 459 5.08 -3.72 -6.46
N GLY A 460 6.03 -4.62 -6.22
CA GLY A 460 7.30 -4.32 -5.54
C GLY A 460 8.13 -3.24 -6.21
N ILE A 461 8.17 -3.19 -7.56
CA ILE A 461 8.86 -2.13 -8.31
C ILE A 461 8.19 -0.77 -8.06
N ILE A 462 6.86 -0.70 -8.14
CA ILE A 462 6.12 0.55 -7.94
C ILE A 462 6.24 1.04 -6.49
N THR A 463 6.11 0.15 -5.50
CA THR A 463 6.23 0.53 -4.08
C THR A 463 7.67 0.89 -3.70
N ALA A 464 8.68 0.18 -4.22
CA ALA A 464 10.08 0.53 -3.99
C ALA A 464 10.45 1.88 -4.62
N GLY A 465 9.99 2.17 -5.85
CA GLY A 465 10.20 3.48 -6.48
C GLY A 465 9.55 4.63 -5.71
N LEU A 466 8.34 4.42 -5.19
CA LEU A 466 7.62 5.41 -4.37
C LEU A 466 8.25 5.62 -2.99
N MET A 467 8.63 4.55 -2.30
CA MET A 467 9.13 4.60 -0.91
C MET A 467 10.65 4.83 -0.80
N GLY A 468 11.38 4.69 -1.90
CA GLY A 468 12.83 4.89 -1.95
C GLY A 468 13.28 6.31 -1.61
N SER A 469 14.59 6.48 -1.50
CA SER A 469 15.27 7.78 -1.35
C SER A 469 15.64 8.43 -2.68
N ASP A 470 15.55 7.70 -3.79
CA ASP A 470 15.80 8.24 -5.13
C ASP A 470 14.60 9.07 -5.61
N VAL A 471 14.79 10.40 -5.59
CA VAL A 471 13.84 11.40 -6.08
C VAL A 471 13.39 11.12 -7.52
N GLY A 472 14.29 10.63 -8.39
CA GLY A 472 13.98 10.33 -9.78
C GLY A 472 13.01 9.16 -9.93
N GLU A 473 13.27 8.06 -9.22
CA GLU A 473 12.35 6.91 -9.18
C GLU A 473 11.00 7.28 -8.53
N THR A 474 11.01 8.05 -7.44
CA THR A 474 9.77 8.51 -6.80
C THR A 474 8.96 9.43 -7.72
N ILE A 475 9.58 10.32 -8.51
CA ILE A 475 8.88 11.13 -9.52
C ILE A 475 8.18 10.22 -10.55
N LYS A 476 8.85 9.20 -11.09
CA LYS A 476 8.26 8.26 -12.05
C LYS A 476 7.10 7.48 -11.43
N ALA A 477 7.28 6.93 -10.23
CA ALA A 477 6.25 6.19 -9.52
C ALA A 477 5.02 7.05 -9.23
N VAL A 478 5.20 8.30 -8.82
CA VAL A 478 4.12 9.27 -8.59
C VAL A 478 3.41 9.65 -9.90
N HIS A 479 4.10 9.76 -11.03
CA HIS A 479 3.45 9.96 -12.32
C HIS A 479 2.59 8.76 -12.75
N LEU A 480 3.09 7.53 -12.59
CA LEU A 480 2.33 6.30 -12.84
C LEU A 480 1.07 6.26 -11.96
N LEU A 481 1.23 6.44 -10.65
CA LEU A 481 0.14 6.38 -9.69
C LEU A 481 -0.86 7.53 -9.87
N ASN A 482 -0.43 8.71 -10.33
CA ASN A 482 -1.33 9.80 -10.67
C ASN A 482 -2.26 9.43 -11.84
N GLU A 483 -1.74 8.82 -12.91
CA GLU A 483 -2.56 8.34 -14.03
C GLU A 483 -3.55 7.24 -13.58
N VAL A 484 -3.12 6.29 -12.72
CA VAL A 484 -4.03 5.32 -12.08
C VAL A 484 -5.12 6.01 -11.28
N SER A 485 -4.74 7.00 -10.46
CA SER A 485 -5.64 7.71 -9.54
C SER A 485 -6.64 8.66 -10.22
N ASN A 486 -6.43 8.94 -11.51
CA ASN A 486 -7.34 9.70 -12.36
C ASN A 486 -8.25 8.78 -13.20
N GLY A 487 -8.03 7.46 -13.15
CA GLY A 487 -8.82 6.46 -13.84
C GLY A 487 -10.16 6.15 -13.14
N PRO A 488 -11.11 5.54 -13.88
CA PRO A 488 -12.26 4.89 -13.25
C PRO A 488 -11.79 3.81 -12.25
N ASN A 489 -12.56 3.61 -11.18
CA ASN A 489 -12.26 2.64 -10.10
C ASN A 489 -10.86 2.81 -9.45
N ALA A 490 -10.26 4.00 -9.52
CA ALA A 490 -8.96 4.33 -8.94
C ALA A 490 -8.72 3.72 -7.54
N ASP A 491 -9.67 3.90 -6.62
CA ASP A 491 -9.56 3.42 -5.23
C ASP A 491 -9.39 1.89 -5.10
N LEU A 492 -9.92 1.10 -6.04
CA LEU A 492 -9.75 -0.36 -6.06
C LEU A 492 -8.37 -0.74 -6.63
N MET A 493 -7.97 -0.07 -7.72
CA MET A 493 -6.68 -0.33 -8.37
C MET A 493 -5.50 0.11 -7.47
N LEU A 494 -5.60 1.26 -6.81
CA LEU A 494 -4.60 1.76 -5.87
C LEU A 494 -4.45 0.83 -4.66
N LYS A 495 -5.54 0.27 -4.12
CA LYS A 495 -5.49 -0.77 -3.07
C LYS A 495 -4.86 -2.09 -3.55
N GLY A 496 -5.00 -2.42 -4.83
CA GLY A 496 -4.26 -3.52 -5.44
C GLY A 496 -2.75 -3.25 -5.45
N LEU A 497 -2.34 -2.03 -5.79
CA LEU A 497 -0.95 -1.61 -5.97
C LEU A 497 -0.21 -1.24 -4.69
N LEU A 498 -0.86 -0.60 -3.72
CA LEU A 498 -0.21 0.04 -2.57
C LEU A 498 -0.67 -0.61 -1.24
N GLY A 499 0.17 -0.52 -0.21
CA GLY A 499 -0.25 -0.73 1.18
C GLY A 499 -0.59 0.62 1.84
N ASP A 500 -1.01 0.58 3.11
CA ASP A 500 -1.46 1.80 3.82
C ASP A 500 -0.37 2.87 3.95
N LYS A 501 0.91 2.46 4.09
CA LYS A 501 2.05 3.38 4.20
C LYS A 501 2.38 4.02 2.85
N GLU A 502 2.40 3.21 1.81
CA GLU A 502 2.66 3.64 0.44
C GLU A 502 1.55 4.58 -0.05
N GLN A 503 0.29 4.24 0.23
CA GLN A 503 -0.86 5.12 -0.06
C GLN A 503 -0.74 6.45 0.68
N ALA A 504 -0.37 6.45 1.97
CA ALA A 504 -0.20 7.68 2.73
C ALA A 504 0.88 8.60 2.14
N ARG A 505 2.04 8.06 1.75
CA ARG A 505 3.10 8.85 1.11
C ARG A 505 2.70 9.37 -0.28
N PHE A 506 2.07 8.53 -1.10
CA PHE A 506 1.53 8.96 -2.41
C PHE A 506 0.51 10.09 -2.25
N ASP A 507 -0.41 9.96 -1.29
CA ASP A 507 -1.43 10.95 -0.97
C ASP A 507 -0.83 12.29 -0.50
N VAL A 508 0.21 12.25 0.35
CA VAL A 508 0.95 13.44 0.80
C VAL A 508 1.62 14.13 -0.39
N ILE A 509 2.35 13.40 -1.22
CA ILE A 509 2.99 13.96 -2.42
C ILE A 509 1.93 14.56 -3.36
N ARG A 510 0.81 13.87 -3.58
CA ARG A 510 -0.31 14.34 -4.41
C ARG A 510 -0.96 15.61 -3.82
N ARG A 511 -1.07 15.74 -2.50
CA ARG A 511 -1.54 16.97 -1.84
C ARG A 511 -0.56 18.12 -2.02
N MET A 512 0.72 17.89 -1.81
CA MET A 512 1.76 18.91 -2.05
C MET A 512 1.74 19.34 -3.53
N ALA A 513 1.66 18.40 -4.47
CA ALA A 513 1.54 18.65 -5.90
C ALA A 513 0.22 19.33 -6.34
N ALA A 514 -0.71 19.61 -5.42
CA ALA A 514 -1.88 20.44 -5.71
C ALA A 514 -1.59 21.95 -5.59
N THR A 515 -0.45 22.35 -5.00
CA THR A 515 -0.02 23.76 -4.86
C THR A 515 1.33 24.07 -5.52
N ARG A 516 2.05 23.05 -6.00
CA ARG A 516 3.34 23.13 -6.74
C ARG A 516 3.43 22.01 -7.77
N ASP A 517 4.50 21.98 -8.58
CA ASP A 517 4.77 20.88 -9.49
C ASP A 517 5.12 19.56 -8.75
N ILE A 518 4.96 18.43 -9.44
CA ILE A 518 5.18 17.09 -8.88
C ILE A 518 6.63 16.89 -8.43
N GLU A 519 7.62 17.44 -9.14
CA GLU A 519 9.03 17.24 -8.81
C GLU A 519 9.40 17.97 -7.50
N THR A 520 8.95 19.22 -7.34
CA THR A 520 9.13 19.99 -6.11
C THR A 520 8.33 19.41 -4.95
N ALA A 521 7.18 18.78 -5.21
CA ALA A 521 6.44 18.02 -4.20
C ALA A 521 7.24 16.80 -3.72
N VAL A 522 7.68 15.93 -4.63
CA VAL A 522 8.50 14.75 -4.32
C VAL A 522 9.77 15.13 -3.58
N ARG A 523 10.53 16.12 -4.08
CA ARG A 523 11.77 16.60 -3.44
C ARG A 523 11.52 17.04 -2.00
N ALA A 524 10.45 17.79 -1.76
CA ALA A 524 10.09 18.26 -0.42
C ALA A 524 9.75 17.09 0.52
N THR A 525 8.91 16.13 0.08
CA THR A 525 8.58 14.94 0.88
C THR A 525 9.82 14.08 1.18
N VAL A 526 10.69 13.85 0.19
CA VAL A 526 11.93 13.07 0.38
C VAL A 526 12.93 13.79 1.30
N SER A 527 12.96 15.13 1.30
CA SER A 527 13.87 15.91 2.14
C SER A 527 13.39 16.16 3.57
N ASP A 528 12.07 16.15 3.80
CA ASP A 528 11.45 16.59 5.05
C ASP A 528 10.40 15.57 5.53
N LYS A 529 10.87 14.63 6.34
CA LYS A 529 10.06 13.55 6.89
C LYS A 529 9.08 14.03 7.97
N ASP A 530 9.39 15.13 8.67
CA ASP A 530 8.48 15.70 9.65
C ASP A 530 7.24 16.30 8.96
N VAL A 531 7.42 16.92 7.80
CA VAL A 531 6.31 17.37 6.94
C VAL A 531 5.54 16.19 6.35
N GLU A 532 6.20 15.09 5.96
CA GLU A 532 5.52 13.86 5.51
C GLU A 532 4.62 13.30 6.63
N ASP A 533 5.19 13.07 7.82
CA ASP A 533 4.48 12.52 8.97
C ASP A 533 3.36 13.44 9.47
N GLU A 534 3.56 14.77 9.48
CA GLU A 534 2.52 15.73 9.84
C GLU A 534 1.38 15.72 8.82
N MET A 535 1.67 15.78 7.52
CA MET A 535 0.64 15.75 6.48
C MET A 535 -0.10 14.41 6.42
N ALA A 536 0.56 13.28 6.72
CA ALA A 536 -0.07 11.96 6.84
C ALA A 536 -0.97 11.84 8.10
N LYS A 537 -0.58 12.45 9.22
CA LYS A 537 -1.43 12.54 10.42
C LYS A 537 -2.66 13.41 10.18
N GLU A 538 -2.52 14.53 9.47
CA GLU A 538 -3.67 15.32 9.00
C GLU A 538 -4.56 14.53 8.04
N GLN A 539 -3.96 13.82 7.06
CA GLN A 539 -4.66 12.99 6.08
C GLN A 539 -5.52 11.90 6.74
N SER A 540 -5.01 11.27 7.81
CA SER A 540 -5.73 10.22 8.54
C SER A 540 -6.80 10.81 9.47
N SER A 541 -6.39 11.66 10.42
CA SER A 541 -7.28 12.22 11.45
C SER A 541 -8.29 13.26 10.94
N GLY A 542 -7.93 14.05 9.90
CA GLY A 542 -8.65 15.25 9.50
C GLY A 542 -8.44 16.47 10.41
N TYR A 543 -7.64 16.33 11.47
CA TYR A 543 -7.27 17.41 12.38
C TYR A 543 -6.04 18.15 11.85
N VAL A 544 -6.05 19.48 11.90
CA VAL A 544 -4.97 20.36 11.44
C VAL A 544 -4.59 21.32 12.57
N ASN A 545 -3.30 21.45 12.86
CA ASN A 545 -2.81 22.44 13.83
C ASN A 545 -2.69 23.83 13.18
N PHE A 546 -3.82 24.50 12.96
CA PHE A 546 -3.85 25.84 12.36
C PHE A 546 -3.04 26.91 13.14
N PRO A 547 -3.03 26.97 14.49
CA PRO A 547 -2.17 27.90 15.23
C PRO A 547 -0.69 27.79 14.83
N LYS A 548 -0.17 26.56 14.71
CA LYS A 548 1.20 26.29 14.23
C LYS A 548 1.40 26.79 12.79
N LEU A 549 0.49 26.47 11.88
CA LEU A 549 0.60 26.87 10.46
C LEU A 549 0.52 28.38 10.25
N LEU A 550 -0.30 29.09 11.03
CA LEU A 550 -0.43 30.56 10.98
C LEU A 550 0.74 31.29 11.67
N LYS A 551 1.67 30.57 12.29
CA LYS A 551 2.73 31.13 13.16
C LYS A 551 2.12 32.00 14.28
N ASP A 552 1.02 31.52 14.87
CA ASP A 552 0.23 32.24 15.86
C ASP A 552 -0.21 31.31 17.02
N PRO A 553 0.75 30.87 17.86
CA PRO A 553 0.49 29.84 18.87
C PRO A 553 -0.41 30.29 20.03
N GLU A 554 -0.59 31.61 20.22
CA GLU A 554 -1.47 32.17 21.25
C GLU A 554 -2.95 32.12 20.85
N ARG A 555 -3.24 32.03 19.55
CA ARG A 555 -4.62 31.98 19.04
C ARG A 555 -5.20 30.58 19.22
N LYS A 556 -6.37 30.48 19.87
CA LYS A 556 -7.00 29.18 20.14
C LYS A 556 -7.52 28.54 18.85
N SER A 557 -7.35 27.22 18.71
CA SER A 557 -7.88 26.47 17.57
C SER A 557 -9.38 26.71 17.36
N THR A 558 -10.18 26.75 18.43
CA THR A 558 -11.62 27.04 18.38
C THR A 558 -11.96 28.40 17.76
N GLU A 559 -11.12 29.42 17.95
CA GLU A 559 -11.32 30.75 17.38
C GLU A 559 -10.93 30.77 15.89
N ILE A 560 -10.04 29.88 15.44
CA ILE A 560 -9.70 29.69 14.03
C ILE A 560 -10.77 28.84 13.33
N ASP A 561 -11.25 27.78 13.97
CA ASP A 561 -12.31 26.92 13.44
C ASP A 561 -13.61 27.71 13.21
N ASN A 562 -13.96 28.62 14.13
CA ASN A 562 -15.11 29.53 13.97
C ASN A 562 -14.93 30.47 12.77
N ASP A 563 -13.76 31.10 12.59
CA ASP A 563 -13.44 31.94 11.43
C ASP A 563 -13.52 31.14 10.11
N ILE A 564 -12.97 29.92 10.09
CA ILE A 564 -13.04 29.02 8.95
C ILE A 564 -14.49 28.70 8.61
N GLN A 565 -15.31 28.30 9.59
CA GLN A 565 -16.71 27.96 9.35
C GLN A 565 -17.54 29.15 8.87
N ALA A 566 -17.39 30.32 9.49
CA ALA A 566 -18.10 31.53 9.11
C ALA A 566 -17.75 31.97 7.68
N ARG A 567 -16.46 32.20 7.40
CA ARG A 567 -16.00 32.66 6.08
C ARG A 567 -16.20 31.61 5.01
N ALA A 568 -15.94 30.32 5.29
CA ALA A 568 -16.20 29.29 4.30
C ALA A 568 -17.69 29.16 4.00
N GLY A 569 -18.58 29.29 4.99
CA GLY A 569 -20.02 29.31 4.78
C GLY A 569 -20.48 30.44 3.85
N GLU A 570 -20.01 31.67 4.08
CA GLU A 570 -20.29 32.81 3.20
C GLU A 570 -19.74 32.61 1.78
N ARG A 571 -18.47 32.24 1.65
CA ARG A 571 -17.83 32.05 0.35
C ARG A 571 -18.37 30.86 -0.43
N LEU A 572 -18.81 29.80 0.25
CA LEU A 572 -19.46 28.66 -0.39
C LEU A 572 -20.81 29.07 -0.97
N LYS A 573 -21.64 29.84 -0.24
CA LYS A 573 -22.90 30.44 -0.76
C LYS A 573 -22.66 31.26 -2.03
N GLU A 574 -21.69 32.18 -1.98
CA GLU A 574 -21.31 33.02 -3.13
C GLU A 574 -20.88 32.15 -4.33
N ARG A 575 -20.01 31.16 -4.11
CA ARG A 575 -19.44 30.32 -5.19
C ARG A 575 -20.44 29.38 -5.86
N ILE A 576 -21.49 28.96 -5.16
CA ILE A 576 -22.56 28.12 -5.73
C ILE A 576 -23.75 28.93 -6.24
N GLY A 577 -23.71 30.27 -6.16
CA GLY A 577 -24.79 31.16 -6.58
C GLY A 577 -26.04 31.01 -5.70
N ARG A 578 -25.86 31.06 -4.38
CA ARG A 578 -26.87 30.89 -3.31
C ARG A 578 -26.71 31.92 -2.19
N ASP A 579 -26.12 33.08 -2.51
CA ASP A 579 -26.10 34.27 -1.66
C ASP A 579 -27.52 34.78 -1.32
N ASP A 580 -28.49 34.46 -2.18
CA ASP A 580 -29.93 34.75 -2.07
C ASP A 580 -30.77 33.65 -1.37
N TRP A 581 -30.15 32.62 -0.76
CA TRP A 581 -30.90 31.49 -0.19
C TRP A 581 -31.70 31.85 1.08
N PHE A 582 -32.91 31.32 1.18
CA PHE A 582 -33.88 31.65 2.22
C PHE A 582 -33.65 30.83 3.51
N GLY A 583 -32.63 31.21 4.27
CA GLY A 583 -32.40 30.71 5.62
C GLY A 583 -30.94 30.74 6.03
N GLU A 584 -30.69 30.56 7.33
CA GLU A 584 -29.35 30.22 7.81
C GLU A 584 -28.95 28.86 7.24
N LEU A 585 -28.12 28.91 6.21
CA LEU A 585 -27.39 27.76 5.71
C LEU A 585 -26.42 27.35 6.81
N ASN A 586 -26.92 26.55 7.75
CA ASN A 586 -26.10 25.71 8.61
C ASN A 586 -25.24 24.88 7.67
N THR A 587 -23.98 25.27 7.56
CA THR A 587 -22.93 24.58 6.82
C THR A 587 -22.65 23.26 7.53
N ASN A 588 -23.62 22.33 7.45
CA ASN A 588 -23.47 20.93 7.79
C ASN A 588 -22.65 20.29 6.65
N ILE A 589 -21.42 20.76 6.58
CA ILE A 589 -20.34 20.30 5.72
C ILE A 589 -20.06 18.89 6.22
N SER A 590 -20.44 17.89 5.43
CA SER A 590 -20.21 16.48 5.78
C SER A 590 -18.77 16.26 6.22
N GLY A 591 -18.50 15.33 7.15
CA GLY A 591 -17.15 15.18 7.74
C GLY A 591 -16.03 15.02 6.70
N ALA A 592 -16.33 14.35 5.57
CA ALA A 592 -15.41 14.25 4.42
C ALA A 592 -15.18 15.60 3.70
N ALA A 593 -16.22 16.43 3.55
CA ALA A 593 -16.12 17.78 3.00
C ALA A 593 -15.34 18.73 3.93
N LEU A 594 -15.56 18.63 5.25
CA LEU A 594 -14.91 19.48 6.24
C LEU A 594 -13.42 19.15 6.33
N LYS A 595 -13.10 17.85 6.34
CA LYS A 595 -11.74 17.35 6.18
C LYS A 595 -11.10 17.88 4.89
N SER A 596 -11.75 17.72 3.74
CA SER A 596 -11.22 18.22 2.45
C SER A 596 -10.97 19.74 2.43
N LEU A 597 -11.85 20.52 3.07
CA LEU A 597 -11.70 21.96 3.25
C LEU A 597 -10.49 22.26 4.13
N ASN A 598 -10.42 21.70 5.33
CA ASN A 598 -9.35 21.95 6.30
C ASN A 598 -7.96 21.58 5.75
N LEU A 599 -7.84 20.43 5.08
CA LEU A 599 -6.60 20.03 4.42
C LEU A 599 -6.22 21.00 3.29
N SER A 600 -7.18 21.48 2.51
CA SER A 600 -6.92 22.46 1.44
C SER A 600 -6.52 23.85 1.98
N ILE A 601 -7.03 24.25 3.15
CA ILE A 601 -6.57 25.46 3.87
C ILE A 601 -5.12 25.23 4.34
N ALA A 602 -4.84 24.10 4.99
CA ALA A 602 -3.52 23.74 5.50
C ALA A 602 -2.45 23.77 4.39
N ASP A 603 -2.75 23.15 3.25
CA ASP A 603 -1.85 23.06 2.10
C ASP A 603 -1.54 24.44 1.50
N HIS A 604 -2.52 25.36 1.47
CA HIS A 604 -2.31 26.74 1.02
C HIS A 604 -1.57 27.60 2.05
N LEU A 605 -1.81 27.41 3.36
CA LEU A 605 -1.06 28.09 4.43
C LEU A 605 0.42 27.69 4.43
N ARG A 606 0.73 26.41 4.19
CA ARG A 606 2.12 25.93 4.00
C ARG A 606 2.80 26.62 2.82
N GLU A 607 2.10 26.78 1.69
CA GLU A 607 2.66 27.42 0.50
C GLU A 607 2.90 28.93 0.70
N GLN A 608 1.98 29.63 1.38
CA GLN A 608 2.21 30.99 1.84
C GLN A 608 3.42 31.05 2.80
N ALA A 609 3.49 30.17 3.80
CA ALA A 609 4.58 30.16 4.78
C ALA A 609 5.98 29.95 4.16
N ARG A 610 6.05 29.26 3.01
CA ARG A 610 7.25 29.05 2.19
C ARG A 610 7.65 30.27 1.36
N THR A 611 6.68 31.01 0.84
CA THR A 611 6.89 32.15 -0.08
C THR A 611 7.02 33.49 0.63
N LEU A 612 6.52 33.60 1.86
CA LEU A 612 6.66 34.75 2.73
C LEU A 612 8.08 34.90 3.28
N LYS A 613 8.62 36.13 3.22
CA LYS A 613 9.91 36.48 3.83
C LYS A 613 9.81 36.39 5.36
N GLY A 614 10.94 36.13 6.02
CA GLY A 614 11.01 35.88 7.46
C GLY A 614 10.30 36.95 8.30
N GLY A 615 9.33 36.51 9.10
CA GLY A 615 8.54 37.36 10.00
C GLY A 615 7.06 37.52 9.63
N THR A 616 6.67 37.35 8.36
CA THR A 616 5.26 37.52 7.96
C THR A 616 4.41 36.28 8.29
N LYS A 617 3.24 36.49 8.92
CA LYS A 617 2.22 35.46 9.18
C LYS A 617 1.46 35.11 7.88
N PRO A 618 1.18 33.82 7.61
CA PRO A 618 0.25 33.41 6.55
C PRO A 618 -1.15 34.00 6.70
N ASP A 619 -1.83 34.24 5.57
CA ASP A 619 -3.19 34.78 5.50
C ASP A 619 -4.23 33.65 5.42
N LEU A 620 -4.89 33.42 6.56
CA LEU A 620 -6.03 32.51 6.72
C LEU A 620 -7.17 32.82 5.75
N ASN A 621 -7.47 34.10 5.49
CA ASN A 621 -8.60 34.50 4.65
C ASN A 621 -8.37 34.12 3.18
N ALA A 622 -7.16 34.36 2.66
CA ALA A 622 -6.78 33.91 1.33
C ALA A 622 -6.75 32.37 1.21
N ALA A 623 -6.29 31.67 2.25
CA ALA A 623 -6.29 30.20 2.28
C ALA A 623 -7.71 29.62 2.29
N ILE A 624 -8.65 30.20 3.05
CA ILE A 624 -10.08 29.86 3.01
C ILE A 624 -10.66 30.13 1.63
N ASP A 625 -10.44 31.32 1.05
CA ASP A 625 -10.99 31.68 -0.26
C ASP A 625 -10.49 30.73 -1.39
N PHE A 626 -9.23 30.26 -1.31
CA PHE A 626 -8.68 29.22 -2.19
C PHE A 626 -9.32 27.84 -1.94
N ALA A 627 -9.35 27.39 -0.68
CA ALA A 627 -9.89 26.08 -0.31
C ALA A 627 -11.38 25.98 -0.69
N VAL A 628 -12.16 27.03 -0.44
CA VAL A 628 -13.57 27.13 -0.85
C VAL A 628 -13.71 27.05 -2.37
N LYS A 629 -12.86 27.71 -3.16
CA LYS A 629 -12.88 27.60 -4.63
C LYS A 629 -12.68 26.15 -5.09
N LYS A 630 -11.73 25.42 -4.49
CA LYS A 630 -11.44 24.00 -4.77
C LYS A 630 -12.57 23.06 -4.32
N THR A 631 -13.15 23.32 -3.15
CA THR A 631 -14.31 22.60 -2.61
C THR A 631 -15.55 22.84 -3.47
N ALA A 632 -15.84 24.07 -3.88
CA ALA A 632 -17.00 24.37 -4.73
C ALA A 632 -16.98 23.63 -6.10
N GLN A 633 -15.80 23.28 -6.62
CA GLN A 633 -15.67 22.44 -7.82
C GLN A 633 -15.98 20.96 -7.56
N SER A 634 -15.77 20.49 -6.33
CA SER A 634 -15.82 19.06 -5.97
C SER A 634 -17.06 18.67 -5.17
N PHE A 635 -17.93 19.62 -4.85
CA PHE A 635 -19.13 19.44 -4.02
C PHE A 635 -20.37 20.06 -4.67
N VAL A 636 -21.54 19.52 -4.36
CA VAL A 636 -22.87 19.94 -4.83
C VAL A 636 -23.77 20.24 -3.61
N PRO A 637 -24.55 21.33 -3.62
CA PRO A 637 -25.56 21.60 -2.61
C PRO A 637 -26.75 20.63 -2.69
N LEU A 638 -27.26 20.18 -1.54
CA LEU A 638 -28.52 19.44 -1.43
C LEU A 638 -29.41 20.08 -0.37
N ALA A 639 -30.71 20.19 -0.67
CA ALA A 639 -31.70 20.47 0.37
C ALA A 639 -31.96 19.21 1.20
N ILE A 640 -31.79 19.31 2.52
CA ILE A 640 -32.12 18.26 3.49
C ILE A 640 -33.35 18.69 4.32
N GLN A 641 -33.78 17.84 5.25
CA GLN A 641 -34.96 18.11 6.09
C GLN A 641 -34.86 19.44 6.85
N GLY A 642 -35.99 20.13 7.02
CA GLY A 642 -36.06 21.37 7.82
C GLY A 642 -35.54 22.63 7.12
N ASN A 643 -35.67 22.73 5.79
CA ASN A 643 -35.23 23.87 4.97
C ASN A 643 -33.71 24.18 5.02
N THR A 644 -32.88 23.23 5.48
CA THR A 644 -31.42 23.37 5.53
C THR A 644 -30.74 22.78 4.29
N MET A 645 -29.45 23.11 4.09
CA MET A 645 -28.70 22.68 2.91
C MET A 645 -27.35 22.07 3.32
N SER A 646 -27.04 20.86 2.83
CA SER A 646 -25.76 20.19 3.05
C SER A 646 -24.91 20.18 1.77
N LEU A 647 -23.59 20.14 1.92
CA LEU A 647 -22.65 19.97 0.81
C LEU A 647 -22.17 18.51 0.76
N VAL A 648 -22.45 17.85 -0.36
CA VAL A 648 -22.02 16.48 -0.64
C VAL A 648 -21.04 16.46 -1.80
N ARG A 649 -20.14 15.46 -1.82
CA ARG A 649 -19.16 15.32 -2.90
C ARG A 649 -19.89 15.14 -4.23
N ASP A 650 -19.47 15.87 -5.25
CA ASP A 650 -19.97 15.74 -6.62
C ASP A 650 -19.56 14.38 -7.19
N PRO A 651 -20.49 13.43 -7.43
CA PRO A 651 -20.15 12.13 -7.97
C PRO A 651 -19.84 12.18 -9.47
N TYR A 652 -20.06 13.31 -10.15
CA TYR A 652 -19.91 13.48 -11.60
C TYR A 652 -18.74 14.39 -12.00
N GLY A 653 -17.95 14.86 -11.03
CA GLY A 653 -16.75 15.66 -11.28
C GLY A 653 -17.01 16.94 -12.10
N GLY A 654 -18.14 17.60 -11.87
CA GLY A 654 -18.51 18.83 -12.57
C GLY A 654 -19.37 18.66 -13.82
N ARG A 655 -19.60 17.44 -14.31
CA ARG A 655 -20.60 17.19 -15.36
C ARG A 655 -22.00 17.48 -14.82
N GLY A 656 -22.88 17.97 -15.67
CA GLY A 656 -24.24 18.38 -15.31
C GLY A 656 -24.37 19.78 -14.73
N ARG A 657 -23.29 20.56 -14.67
CA ARG A 657 -23.33 21.96 -14.19
C ARG A 657 -23.63 22.98 -15.30
N THR A 658 -23.60 22.54 -16.55
CA THR A 658 -23.86 23.37 -17.73
C THR A 658 -24.75 22.63 -18.74
N PRO A 659 -25.58 23.33 -19.56
CA PRO A 659 -26.56 22.69 -20.43
C PRO A 659 -25.96 21.84 -21.57
N ASP A 660 -24.72 22.10 -21.94
CA ASP A 660 -23.96 21.41 -22.99
C ASP A 660 -23.35 20.08 -22.52
N ASN A 661 -23.21 19.87 -21.22
CA ASN A 661 -22.47 18.74 -20.64
C ASN A 661 -23.33 17.98 -19.60
N PRO A 662 -24.38 17.24 -20.02
CA PRO A 662 -25.22 16.47 -19.12
C PRO A 662 -24.48 15.30 -18.46
N VAL A 663 -24.92 14.90 -17.27
CA VAL A 663 -24.45 13.71 -16.53
C VAL A 663 -24.76 12.44 -17.32
N ALA A 664 -25.99 12.31 -17.79
CA ALA A 664 -26.53 11.14 -18.48
C ALA A 664 -27.69 11.54 -19.39
N ARG A 665 -28.15 10.59 -20.22
CA ARG A 665 -29.43 10.70 -20.95
C ARG A 665 -30.28 9.47 -20.67
N HIS A 666 -31.42 9.65 -20.03
CA HIS A 666 -32.39 8.58 -19.76
C HIS A 666 -33.61 8.76 -20.66
N ASN A 667 -33.89 7.78 -21.51
CA ASN A 667 -35.00 7.79 -22.47
C ASN A 667 -35.07 9.11 -23.29
N GLY A 668 -33.90 9.59 -23.75
CA GLY A 668 -33.75 10.83 -24.50
C GLY A 668 -33.62 12.11 -23.66
N VAL A 669 -34.06 12.09 -22.39
CA VAL A 669 -34.01 13.23 -21.47
C VAL A 669 -32.60 13.39 -20.89
N ALA A 670 -32.01 14.57 -21.06
CA ALA A 670 -30.73 14.92 -20.46
C ALA A 670 -30.88 15.17 -18.95
N VAL A 671 -29.96 14.62 -18.17
CA VAL A 671 -29.88 14.79 -16.71
C VAL A 671 -28.65 15.61 -16.34
N TYR A 672 -28.78 16.42 -15.30
CA TYR A 672 -27.82 17.43 -14.86
C TYR A 672 -27.70 17.41 -13.32
N SER A 673 -26.64 17.96 -12.75
CA SER A 673 -26.16 17.69 -11.38
C SER A 673 -26.80 18.55 -10.27
N GLY A 674 -28.04 19.03 -10.46
CA GLY A 674 -28.77 19.86 -9.49
C GLY A 674 -28.29 21.30 -9.29
N ALA A 675 -27.27 21.77 -10.03
CA ALA A 675 -26.73 23.13 -9.95
C ALA A 675 -27.67 24.21 -10.54
N ARG A 676 -27.52 25.48 -10.10
CA ARG A 676 -28.16 26.63 -10.77
C ARG A 676 -27.67 26.71 -12.22
N MET A 677 -28.56 26.62 -13.20
CA MET A 677 -28.22 26.74 -14.62
C MET A 677 -28.99 27.89 -15.27
N ILE A 678 -28.38 28.53 -16.28
CA ILE A 678 -29.06 29.44 -17.18
C ILE A 678 -29.42 28.65 -18.44
N VAL A 679 -30.70 28.38 -18.64
CA VAL A 679 -31.23 27.63 -19.78
C VAL A 679 -32.16 28.56 -20.55
N GLY A 680 -31.76 28.94 -21.77
CA GLY A 680 -32.55 29.81 -22.63
C GLY A 680 -32.89 31.18 -22.04
N GLY A 681 -31.92 31.82 -21.36
CA GLY A 681 -32.12 33.13 -20.72
C GLY A 681 -32.95 33.12 -19.45
N LYS A 682 -33.51 31.97 -19.05
CA LYS A 682 -34.17 31.76 -17.75
C LYS A 682 -33.21 31.03 -16.81
N ILE A 683 -33.19 31.43 -15.55
CA ILE A 683 -32.49 30.71 -14.49
C ILE A 683 -33.39 29.53 -14.10
N GLU A 684 -32.92 28.30 -14.29
CA GLU A 684 -33.53 27.13 -13.66
C GLU A 684 -32.63 26.64 -12.53
N ASP A 685 -33.26 26.42 -11.39
CA ASP A 685 -32.64 25.88 -10.20
C ASP A 685 -33.53 24.77 -9.65
N PRO A 686 -33.16 23.48 -9.82
CA PRO A 686 -33.96 22.38 -9.30
C PRO A 686 -34.08 22.43 -7.77
N LEU A 687 -33.08 22.90 -7.04
CA LEU A 687 -33.10 22.90 -5.57
C LEU A 687 -34.06 23.96 -5.04
N GLU A 688 -33.96 25.19 -5.56
CA GLU A 688 -34.91 26.25 -5.24
C GLU A 688 -36.33 25.90 -5.71
N THR A 689 -36.47 25.38 -6.93
CA THR A 689 -37.79 25.02 -7.50
C THR A 689 -38.43 23.86 -6.73
N PHE A 690 -37.64 22.85 -6.33
CA PHE A 690 -38.10 21.79 -5.44
C PHE A 690 -38.61 22.33 -4.11
N MET A 691 -37.82 23.17 -3.45
CA MET A 691 -38.15 23.67 -2.12
C MET A 691 -39.28 24.72 -2.11
N LYS A 692 -39.35 25.60 -3.12
CA LYS A 692 -40.40 26.63 -3.20
C LYS A 692 -41.70 26.12 -3.81
N THR A 693 -41.65 25.13 -4.72
CA THR A 693 -42.81 24.73 -5.53
C THR A 693 -43.04 23.22 -5.53
N ASP A 694 -42.04 22.40 -5.85
CA ASP A 694 -42.34 21.04 -6.34
C ASP A 694 -42.56 20.01 -5.25
N ARG A 695 -41.96 20.20 -4.05
CA ARG A 695 -42.27 19.39 -2.87
C ARG A 695 -43.75 19.46 -2.49
N LYS A 696 -44.40 20.62 -2.72
CA LYS A 696 -45.85 20.77 -2.55
C LYS A 696 -46.63 20.11 -3.68
N ALA A 697 -46.15 20.23 -4.93
CA ALA A 697 -46.79 19.61 -6.09
C ALA A 697 -46.80 18.06 -6.03
N ILE A 698 -45.71 17.42 -5.60
CA ILE A 698 -45.65 15.95 -5.44
C ILE A 698 -46.50 15.48 -4.26
N HIS A 699 -46.53 16.21 -3.14
CA HIS A 699 -47.41 15.94 -2.02
C HIS A 699 -48.90 15.99 -2.43
N VAL A 700 -49.30 16.99 -3.23
CA VAL A 700 -50.66 17.08 -3.77
C VAL A 700 -50.96 15.97 -4.79
N ALA A 701 -50.00 15.61 -5.63
CA ALA A 701 -50.18 14.58 -6.66
C ALA A 701 -50.27 13.15 -6.09
N LEU A 702 -49.58 12.85 -4.98
CA LEU A 702 -49.50 11.54 -4.33
C LEU A 702 -49.86 11.62 -2.82
N PRO A 703 -51.10 11.99 -2.47
CA PRO A 703 -51.49 12.25 -1.08
C PRO A 703 -51.36 11.00 -0.19
N GLY A 704 -51.84 9.84 -0.67
CA GLY A 704 -51.87 8.60 0.11
C GLY A 704 -50.48 8.02 0.42
N PHE A 705 -49.41 8.52 -0.18
CA PHE A 705 -48.05 8.00 0.03
C PHE A 705 -47.37 8.52 1.31
N LEU A 706 -47.94 9.56 1.93
CA LEU A 706 -47.44 10.15 3.19
C LEU A 706 -48.33 9.82 4.40
N GLY A 707 -49.34 8.97 4.20
CA GLY A 707 -50.17 8.39 5.25
C GLY A 707 -51.51 9.11 5.46
N ASP A 708 -52.54 8.63 4.78
CA ASP A 708 -53.93 8.75 5.24
C ASP A 708 -54.38 7.39 5.84
N HIS A 709 -53.98 7.15 7.10
CA HIS A 709 -54.42 6.10 8.04
C HIS A 709 -53.95 4.61 7.91
N VAL A 710 -53.64 4.04 9.10
CA VAL A 710 -53.47 2.61 9.54
C VAL A 710 -52.36 1.75 8.86
N THR A 711 -51.60 0.84 9.50
CA THR A 711 -51.66 0.18 10.85
C THR A 711 -50.25 0.00 11.47
N GLY A 712 -50.06 0.41 12.73
CA GLY A 712 -48.85 0.05 13.52
C GLY A 712 -48.48 1.09 14.60
N PRO A 713 -48.32 0.71 15.88
CA PRO A 713 -47.99 1.67 16.95
C PRO A 713 -46.48 1.96 17.01
N GLY A 714 -46.07 3.17 16.61
CA GLY A 714 -44.68 3.60 16.64
C GLY A 714 -44.40 4.95 15.96
N ASP A 715 -44.77 6.06 16.61
CA ASP A 715 -44.19 7.41 16.44
C ASP A 715 -44.12 8.06 15.03
N TRP A 716 -45.07 7.78 14.12
CA TRP A 716 -45.25 8.62 12.93
C TRP A 716 -45.93 9.97 13.23
N ASP A 717 -46.70 10.06 14.33
CA ASP A 717 -47.44 11.28 14.71
C ASP A 717 -46.56 12.46 15.17
N ARG A 718 -45.24 12.27 15.31
CA ARG A 718 -44.27 13.36 15.51
C ARG A 718 -43.82 14.03 14.21
N PHE A 719 -44.17 13.51 13.04
CA PHE A 719 -43.80 14.04 11.71
C PHE A 719 -45.02 14.44 10.87
N THR A 720 -46.07 14.91 11.52
CA THR A 720 -47.39 15.16 10.94
C THR A 720 -47.42 16.21 9.82
N GLY A 721 -47.83 15.77 8.63
CA GLY A 721 -48.66 16.54 7.70
C GLY A 721 -48.02 17.61 6.80
N ASN A 722 -46.81 18.09 7.09
CA ASN A 722 -46.20 19.18 6.29
C ASN A 722 -45.28 18.67 5.17
N ALA A 723 -45.43 19.28 3.96
CA ALA A 723 -44.59 19.04 2.78
C ALA A 723 -43.10 19.38 2.98
N GLU A 724 -42.72 19.93 4.13
CA GLU A 724 -41.33 20.19 4.54
C GLU A 724 -40.57 18.93 4.98
N SER A 725 -41.28 17.80 5.12
CA SER A 725 -40.71 16.50 5.48
C SER A 725 -40.22 15.68 4.28
N ILE A 726 -40.53 16.10 3.04
CA ILE A 726 -39.99 15.53 1.81
C ILE A 726 -38.65 16.23 1.49
N TYR A 727 -37.60 15.46 1.24
CA TYR A 727 -36.27 15.97 0.91
C TYR A 727 -35.59 15.15 -0.18
N LEU A 728 -34.41 15.58 -0.62
CA LEU A 728 -33.63 14.94 -1.68
C LEU A 728 -32.39 14.26 -1.11
N LEU A 729 -32.07 13.05 -1.59
CA LEU A 729 -30.76 12.44 -1.37
C LEU A 729 -29.71 12.94 -2.38
N PRO A 730 -28.41 12.65 -2.13
CA PRO A 730 -27.38 12.71 -3.16
C PRO A 730 -27.84 11.97 -4.42
N PRO A 731 -27.55 12.52 -5.61
CA PRO A 731 -28.03 11.93 -6.85
C PRO A 731 -27.39 10.54 -7.05
N ASP A 732 -28.18 9.58 -7.53
CA ASP A 732 -27.68 8.21 -7.79
C ASP A 732 -26.63 8.28 -8.91
N ALA A 733 -25.40 7.87 -8.59
CA ALA A 733 -24.22 7.97 -9.45
C ALA A 733 -24.38 7.33 -10.84
N LYS A 734 -25.42 6.51 -11.06
CA LYS A 734 -25.77 5.97 -12.38
C LYS A 734 -26.74 6.84 -13.18
N THR A 735 -27.59 7.62 -12.53
CA THR A 735 -28.73 8.30 -13.16
C THR A 735 -28.62 9.81 -13.21
N GLY A 736 -27.84 10.42 -12.30
CA GLY A 736 -27.76 11.88 -12.19
C GLY A 736 -28.94 12.54 -11.47
N LEU A 737 -30.02 11.81 -11.21
CA LEU A 737 -31.24 12.33 -10.58
C LEU A 737 -31.24 12.11 -9.07
N HIS A 738 -31.93 13.01 -8.35
CA HIS A 738 -32.01 12.98 -6.89
C HIS A 738 -33.12 12.03 -6.42
N PRO A 739 -32.85 11.00 -5.60
CA PRO A 739 -33.90 10.20 -4.99
C PRO A 739 -34.78 11.09 -4.09
N VAL A 740 -36.10 11.00 -4.27
CA VAL A 740 -37.08 11.72 -3.43
C VAL A 740 -37.36 10.87 -2.20
N MET A 741 -37.15 11.45 -1.02
CA MET A 741 -37.28 10.76 0.26
C MET A 741 -38.53 11.18 1.01
N LYS A 742 -39.13 10.23 1.72
CA LYS A 742 -40.19 10.47 2.70
C LYS A 742 -39.58 10.57 4.12
N PRO A 743 -40.36 10.93 5.16
CA PRO A 743 -39.89 10.90 6.54
C PRO A 743 -39.33 9.51 6.91
N GLY A 744 -38.35 9.45 7.81
CA GLY A 744 -37.68 8.18 8.17
C GLY A 744 -36.62 7.69 7.17
N GLY A 745 -36.45 8.33 6.01
CA GLY A 745 -35.33 8.03 5.08
C GLY A 745 -35.59 6.88 4.10
N GLU A 746 -36.85 6.52 3.87
CA GLU A 746 -37.22 5.61 2.79
C GLU A 746 -37.47 6.37 1.48
N PRO A 747 -37.04 5.83 0.32
CA PRO A 747 -37.29 6.43 -0.98
C PRO A 747 -38.76 6.28 -1.40
N LEU A 748 -39.26 7.26 -2.16
CA LEU A 748 -40.59 7.23 -2.76
C LEU A 748 -40.63 6.14 -3.86
N MET A 749 -41.38 5.05 -3.63
CA MET A 749 -41.36 3.83 -4.45
C MET A 749 -42.76 3.36 -4.86
N LEU A 750 -42.93 3.06 -6.15
CA LEU A 750 -44.20 2.67 -6.75
C LEU A 750 -44.06 1.27 -7.39
N MET A 751 -44.93 0.33 -7.02
CA MET A 751 -44.82 -1.07 -7.43
C MET A 751 -45.82 -1.42 -8.55
N PRO A 752 -45.40 -2.16 -9.60
CA PRO A 752 -46.32 -2.70 -10.59
C PRO A 752 -47.40 -3.59 -9.94
N GLY A 753 -48.65 -3.44 -10.38
CA GLY A 753 -49.81 -4.17 -9.84
C GLY A 753 -50.34 -3.65 -8.50
N THR A 754 -49.82 -2.55 -7.95
CA THR A 754 -50.44 -1.89 -6.79
C THR A 754 -51.34 -0.75 -7.22
N LYS A 755 -52.43 -0.52 -6.48
CA LYS A 755 -53.29 0.64 -6.64
C LYS A 755 -52.74 1.83 -5.89
N VAL A 756 -52.69 2.98 -6.56
CA VAL A 756 -52.14 4.24 -6.02
C VAL A 756 -53.11 5.37 -6.32
N VAL A 757 -53.39 6.20 -5.31
CA VAL A 757 -54.24 7.37 -5.46
C VAL A 757 -53.41 8.54 -5.98
N PHE A 758 -53.71 8.97 -7.20
CA PHE A 758 -53.19 10.20 -7.79
C PHE A 758 -54.23 11.32 -7.68
N ARG A 759 -53.82 12.58 -7.63
CA ARG A 759 -54.72 13.72 -7.91
C ARG A 759 -54.53 14.22 -9.33
N ASP A 760 -55.64 14.45 -10.03
CA ASP A 760 -55.64 15.04 -11.36
C ASP A 760 -55.30 16.56 -11.32
N SER A 761 -55.18 17.17 -12.50
CA SER A 761 -54.92 18.62 -12.63
C SER A 761 -56.06 19.53 -12.13
N LYS A 762 -57.18 18.95 -11.70
CA LYS A 762 -58.33 19.63 -11.07
C LYS A 762 -58.42 19.34 -9.56
N GLY A 763 -57.45 18.61 -9.00
CA GLY A 763 -57.36 18.27 -7.59
C GLY A 763 -58.23 17.09 -7.14
N LYS A 764 -58.90 16.39 -8.07
CA LYS A 764 -59.73 15.23 -7.77
C LYS A 764 -58.86 13.98 -7.61
N ALA A 765 -59.09 13.22 -6.54
CA ALA A 765 -58.46 11.92 -6.33
C ALA A 765 -58.99 10.86 -7.31
N GLU A 766 -58.07 10.10 -7.89
CA GLU A 766 -58.29 9.00 -8.83
C GLU A 766 -57.42 7.82 -8.38
N GLU A 767 -58.04 6.68 -8.08
CA GLU A 767 -57.32 5.44 -7.77
C GLU A 767 -56.94 4.74 -9.07
N VAL A 768 -55.64 4.55 -9.28
CA VAL A 768 -55.10 3.97 -10.52
C VAL A 768 -54.24 2.75 -10.19
N GLU A 769 -54.51 1.62 -10.82
CA GLU A 769 -53.62 0.45 -10.75
C GLU A 769 -52.42 0.66 -11.67
N ILE A 770 -51.21 0.53 -11.12
CA ILE A 770 -49.99 0.59 -11.93
C ILE A 770 -49.91 -0.69 -12.78
N PRO A 771 -49.80 -0.61 -14.12
CA PRO A 771 -49.70 -1.78 -14.98
C PRO A 771 -48.58 -2.74 -14.54
N ARG A 772 -48.81 -4.05 -14.73
CA ARG A 772 -47.75 -5.07 -14.55
C ARG A 772 -46.74 -5.07 -15.70
N ASP A 773 -47.13 -4.59 -16.88
CA ASP A 773 -46.19 -4.33 -17.97
C ASP A 773 -45.32 -3.11 -17.63
N ARG A 774 -44.00 -3.29 -17.74
CA ARG A 774 -43.01 -2.28 -17.31
C ARG A 774 -43.05 -1.02 -18.16
N LYS A 775 -43.32 -1.15 -19.47
CA LYS A 775 -43.37 -0.01 -20.37
C LYS A 775 -44.63 0.82 -20.11
N ALA A 776 -45.79 0.16 -20.06
CA ALA A 776 -47.06 0.81 -19.73
C ALA A 776 -47.03 1.44 -18.32
N ALA A 777 -46.35 0.83 -17.35
CA ALA A 777 -46.13 1.42 -16.02
C ALA A 777 -45.26 2.68 -16.10
N ALA A 778 -44.13 2.65 -16.80
CA ALA A 778 -43.25 3.81 -16.98
C ALA A 778 -43.98 4.97 -17.69
N ASP A 779 -44.76 4.67 -18.73
CA ASP A 779 -45.54 5.65 -19.49
C ASP A 779 -46.65 6.29 -18.62
N LEU A 780 -47.41 5.47 -17.87
CA LEU A 780 -48.44 5.95 -16.93
C LEU A 780 -47.85 6.84 -15.84
N LEU A 781 -46.78 6.38 -15.19
CA LEU A 781 -46.13 7.11 -14.11
C LEU A 781 -45.53 8.43 -14.62
N SER A 782 -44.95 8.44 -15.82
CA SER A 782 -44.44 9.65 -16.47
C SER A 782 -45.54 10.66 -16.83
N ALA A 783 -46.78 10.20 -17.05
CA ALA A 783 -47.93 11.05 -17.32
C ALA A 783 -48.62 11.59 -16.05
N LYS A 784 -48.58 10.84 -14.93
CA LYS A 784 -49.22 11.21 -13.66
C LYS A 784 -48.31 11.99 -12.68
N LEU A 785 -46.98 11.84 -12.78
CA LEU A 785 -46.03 12.57 -11.93
C LEU A 785 -45.90 14.05 -12.33
N PRO A 786 -45.68 15.00 -11.39
CA PRO A 786 -45.48 16.41 -11.72
C PRO A 786 -44.18 16.66 -12.51
N LYS A 787 -44.12 17.80 -13.21
CA LYS A 787 -42.90 18.22 -13.95
C LYS A 787 -41.68 18.29 -13.02
N GLY A 788 -40.60 17.65 -13.44
CA GLY A 788 -39.34 17.51 -12.68
C GLY A 788 -39.19 16.16 -11.97
N PHE A 789 -40.26 15.39 -11.82
CA PHE A 789 -40.22 14.03 -11.27
C PHE A 789 -40.20 12.97 -12.36
N PHE A 790 -39.40 11.92 -12.17
CA PHE A 790 -39.15 10.85 -13.12
C PHE A 790 -39.28 9.49 -12.43
N PRO A 791 -40.01 8.52 -13.01
CA PRO A 791 -40.02 7.14 -12.52
C PRO A 791 -38.80 6.38 -13.09
N LEU A 792 -37.98 5.79 -12.22
CA LEU A 792 -36.84 4.97 -12.61
C LEU A 792 -36.99 3.55 -12.07
N GLU A 793 -36.97 2.57 -12.97
CA GLU A 793 -37.07 1.16 -12.63
C GLU A 793 -35.80 0.69 -11.88
N GLY A 794 -36.01 0.15 -10.67
CA GLY A 794 -34.97 -0.48 -9.86
C GLY A 794 -34.99 -2.01 -9.95
N ALA A 795 -34.08 -2.65 -9.22
CA ALA A 795 -34.08 -4.11 -9.07
C ALA A 795 -35.44 -4.61 -8.55
N GLY A 796 -35.97 -5.67 -9.16
CA GLY A 796 -37.30 -6.21 -8.86
C GLY A 796 -38.47 -5.52 -9.60
N GLY A 797 -38.21 -4.55 -10.48
CA GLY A 797 -39.26 -3.88 -11.27
C GLY A 797 -40.01 -2.77 -10.53
N VAL A 798 -39.55 -2.39 -9.33
CA VAL A 798 -40.12 -1.30 -8.54
C VAL A 798 -39.63 0.06 -9.08
N PHE A 799 -40.53 1.00 -9.31
CA PHE A 799 -40.20 2.35 -9.79
C PHE A 799 -39.87 3.27 -8.62
N ARG A 800 -38.64 3.78 -8.54
CA ARG A 800 -38.24 4.85 -7.62
C ARG A 800 -38.55 6.19 -8.27
N VAL A 801 -39.18 7.10 -7.53
CA VAL A 801 -39.37 8.48 -7.99
C VAL A 801 -38.10 9.27 -7.70
N GLN A 802 -37.53 9.86 -8.75
CA GLN A 802 -36.35 10.72 -8.67
C GLN A 802 -36.68 12.11 -9.23
N TYR A 803 -35.96 13.14 -8.78
CA TYR A 803 -36.18 14.53 -9.15
C TYR A 803 -35.00 15.11 -9.93
N GLY A 804 -35.30 15.98 -10.90
CA GLY A 804 -34.33 16.69 -11.72
C GLY A 804 -34.95 17.92 -12.41
N TYR A 805 -34.25 18.44 -13.41
CA TYR A 805 -34.63 19.65 -14.14
C TYR A 805 -35.93 19.44 -14.93
N ARG A 806 -36.70 20.53 -15.07
CA ARG A 806 -37.99 20.57 -15.75
C ARG A 806 -37.83 20.94 -17.22
N LEU A 807 -36.79 21.71 -17.55
CA LEU A 807 -36.53 22.17 -18.91
C LEU A 807 -35.94 21.05 -19.77
N ARG A 808 -36.84 20.30 -20.42
CA ARG A 808 -36.52 19.61 -21.68
C ARG A 808 -36.44 20.68 -22.76
N VAL A 809 -35.22 21.05 -23.15
CA VAL A 809 -34.98 21.98 -24.26
C VAL A 809 -33.74 21.50 -25.02
N SER A 810 -33.92 20.99 -26.24
CA SER A 810 -32.85 20.79 -27.20
C SER A 810 -32.34 22.16 -27.71
N GLY A 811 -31.16 22.20 -28.33
CA GLY A 811 -30.68 23.43 -28.98
C GLY A 811 -31.65 23.95 -30.06
N GLU A 812 -32.44 23.07 -30.67
CA GLU A 812 -33.45 23.39 -31.68
C GLU A 812 -34.74 23.94 -31.05
N GLU A 813 -35.21 23.37 -29.94
CA GLU A 813 -36.36 23.89 -29.19
C GLU A 813 -36.07 25.29 -28.63
N LEU A 814 -34.82 25.54 -28.21
CA LEU A 814 -34.34 26.87 -27.82
C LEU A 814 -34.40 27.85 -29.00
N PHE A 815 -33.90 27.44 -30.17
CA PHE A 815 -33.88 28.28 -31.37
C PHE A 815 -35.31 28.60 -31.85
N ALA A 816 -36.22 27.63 -31.82
CA ALA A 816 -37.63 27.81 -32.14
C ALA A 816 -38.34 28.76 -31.16
N ALA A 817 -38.05 28.67 -29.85
CA ALA A 817 -38.59 29.60 -28.86
C ALA A 817 -38.09 31.03 -29.08
N LEU A 818 -36.79 31.22 -29.37
CA LEU A 818 -36.22 32.53 -29.69
C LEU A 818 -36.76 33.13 -31.00
N LEU A 819 -37.01 32.29 -32.01
CA LEU A 819 -37.71 32.68 -33.22
C LEU A 819 -39.13 33.18 -32.91
N LYS A 820 -39.88 32.42 -32.11
CA LYS A 820 -41.24 32.79 -31.73
C LYS A 820 -41.30 34.06 -30.88
N ASP A 821 -40.45 34.21 -29.87
CA ASP A 821 -40.37 35.43 -29.05
C ASP A 821 -40.02 36.66 -29.92
N ARG A 822 -39.19 36.47 -30.96
CA ARG A 822 -38.87 37.52 -31.95
C ARG A 822 -40.06 37.81 -32.87
N GLU A 823 -40.79 36.81 -33.32
CA GLU A 823 -42.02 36.96 -34.12
C GLU A 823 -43.12 37.66 -33.32
N ASP A 824 -43.34 37.28 -32.06
CA ASP A 824 -44.28 37.90 -31.13
C ASP A 824 -43.86 39.34 -30.80
N ALA A 825 -42.56 39.64 -30.65
CA ALA A 825 -42.07 41.01 -30.52
C ALA A 825 -42.33 41.84 -31.79
N ILE A 826 -42.07 41.28 -32.98
CA ILE A 826 -42.36 41.93 -34.27
C ILE A 826 -43.88 42.14 -34.46
N ALA A 827 -44.71 41.19 -34.04
CA ALA A 827 -46.16 41.28 -34.09
C ALA A 827 -46.72 42.35 -33.13
N ASN A 828 -46.17 42.45 -31.91
CA ASN A 828 -46.53 43.51 -30.96
C ASN A 828 -46.08 44.91 -31.43
N ILE A 829 -44.95 45.01 -32.15
CA ILE A 829 -44.52 46.27 -32.79
C ILE A 829 -45.44 46.65 -33.96
N LYS A 830 -45.90 45.67 -34.76
CA LYS A 830 -46.77 45.90 -35.93
C LYS A 830 -48.25 46.10 -35.59
N THR A 831 -48.70 45.58 -34.44
CA THR A 831 -50.08 45.67 -33.95
C THR A 831 -50.07 45.85 -32.42
N PRO A 832 -49.87 47.09 -31.91
CA PRO A 832 -49.89 47.35 -30.47
C PRO A 832 -51.32 47.19 -29.93
N THR A 833 -51.57 46.07 -29.23
CA THR A 833 -52.93 45.67 -28.82
C THR A 833 -53.44 46.31 -27.52
N ARG A 834 -52.65 47.18 -26.85
CA ARG A 834 -53.11 48.01 -25.72
C ARG A 834 -52.41 49.38 -25.66
N PRO A 835 -53.12 50.45 -25.25
CA PRO A 835 -52.49 51.74 -24.95
C PRO A 835 -51.60 51.61 -23.70
N VAL A 836 -50.39 52.18 -23.78
CA VAL A 836 -49.42 52.18 -22.67
C VAL A 836 -49.89 53.15 -21.59
N GLN A 837 -50.35 52.64 -20.45
CA GLN A 837 -50.42 53.43 -19.22
C GLN A 837 -49.00 53.61 -18.69
N PHE A 838 -48.53 54.86 -18.67
CA PHE A 838 -47.25 55.21 -18.08
C PHE A 838 -47.35 55.23 -16.55
N GLU A 839 -47.08 54.11 -15.90
CA GLU A 839 -46.69 54.14 -14.48
C GLU A 839 -45.26 54.66 -14.34
N THR A 840 -45.13 55.77 -13.63
CA THR A 840 -43.89 56.56 -13.49
C THR A 840 -42.91 55.92 -12.49
N LYS A 841 -42.23 54.85 -12.91
CA LYS A 841 -40.97 54.40 -12.27
C LYS A 841 -39.88 54.17 -13.33
N PRO A 842 -38.70 54.82 -13.21
CA PRO A 842 -37.67 54.78 -14.25
C PRO A 842 -36.87 53.48 -14.18
N ILE A 843 -37.38 52.43 -14.81
CA ILE A 843 -36.61 51.23 -15.14
C ILE A 843 -36.39 51.23 -16.66
N VAL A 844 -35.24 50.71 -17.11
CA VAL A 844 -34.81 50.61 -18.51
C VAL A 844 -34.30 51.92 -19.16
N ARG A 845 -33.14 52.41 -18.68
CA ARG A 845 -32.15 53.08 -19.56
C ARG A 845 -30.73 52.50 -19.49
N GLU A 846 -30.39 51.75 -18.45
CA GLU A 846 -29.04 51.15 -18.32
C GLU A 846 -28.89 49.82 -19.07
N ARG A 847 -29.95 48.98 -19.14
CA ARG A 847 -29.89 47.66 -19.83
C ARG A 847 -29.55 47.75 -21.33
N TRP A 848 -29.84 48.87 -21.99
CA TRP A 848 -29.55 49.05 -23.42
C TRP A 848 -28.11 49.51 -23.66
N LYS A 849 -27.55 50.39 -22.81
CA LYS A 849 -26.14 50.84 -22.94
C LYS A 849 -25.12 49.72 -22.71
N GLY A 850 -25.50 48.64 -22.04
CA GLY A 850 -24.66 47.44 -21.89
C GLY A 850 -24.58 46.56 -23.14
N LEU A 851 -25.49 46.72 -24.10
CA LEU A 851 -25.59 45.93 -25.33
C LEU A 851 -25.00 46.62 -26.57
N GLU A 852 -24.79 47.94 -26.55
CA GLU A 852 -24.07 48.67 -27.62
C GLU A 852 -22.54 48.65 -27.44
N LYS A 853 -22.03 48.02 -26.38
CA LYS A 853 -20.60 48.01 -26.02
C LYS A 853 -19.97 46.61 -25.96
N ARG A 854 -20.67 45.61 -26.51
CA ARG A 854 -20.25 44.23 -26.74
C ARG A 854 -20.60 43.85 -28.17
#